data_AF-A0A4Q6API2-F1
#
_entry.id   AF-A0A4Q6API2-F1
#
_cell.length_a   1.000
_cell.length_b   1.000
_cell.length_c   1.000
_cell.angle_alpha   90.00
_cell.angle_beta   90.00
_cell.angle_gamma   90.00
#
_symmetry.space_group_name_H-M   'P 1'
#
loop_
_entity.id
_entity.type
_entity.pdbx_description
1 polymer ?
#
loop_
_entity_poly.entity_id
_entity_poly.type
_entity_poly.pdbx_seq_one_letter_code
_entity_poly.pdbx_strand_id
1 'polypeptide(L)'
;VDNKVAFLKFDETLQRDVIQFEGYFGQYWPVVISRPLTVAEVPAAKESIIPIVNKGLATVITSAGVVNESVIVKTQAVVALKIEKVGLVLDLNNRSFTVNAEIDKNFASCKVDVSENIASLKTSTFDTDANFSYTAAISKATAHQLFARYRCLDTNGKMIISAWSDAVTVPVLPFASTAPGTTPGASSGTPTPGAGSSPAHYSKVTIADDGYINDSEKALNNAVWAVFDTSGGSISFSPPLSNNSNTLVCDASQAYTQSLAPRALDLPSDGAWSACARIQASDGTAIFVKADTVIRDTVYPTFTSLLAINGASDGYINNNERISTAAVWSLQASNYDALGYSVAMSDVGGSLPCDSTVNYSSTSIPTIASITSDGAWAMCVMLKDNAGNKSYGKSVQVNRKTPIFTLGFAGLNTIDQSPPLMGTVSIPDASISVQVNGSVYGASNNANGTWTIADNVLSNLPHNYYDVTVSATDVAGNTATLDSPQSLKIISDKFITTWKTDNAGTSSSTQIKLPLESNGTYNFTVDWGDSTTDTITSFNATAATHNYSAAGTYTVRITGNLTGWRFVNAGDKLKLLNISAWGPFRFGNDDSYFQGASNLTITATDRPDITGTTRFNAAFAGCASLTTIPNLEKWNMGNVTSIERMFRDATQFNQNLNAWNLTAVTDFREVFAGATLFNGNISAWDVSNGTLFNGMFIDALAFNQDISSWNLSSATSLMAMFQGTRAFNKNLNSWNVANV
;
A
#
# COMPACT_ATOMS: atom_id res chain seq x y z
N VAL A 1 16.81 -24.89 0.09
CA VAL A 1 18.09 -25.38 0.66
C VAL A 1 19.21 -24.89 -0.26
N ASP A 2 20.33 -24.41 0.28
CA ASP A 2 21.47 -23.82 -0.45
C ASP A 2 21.19 -22.58 -1.32
N ASN A 3 20.26 -21.70 -0.94
CA ASN A 3 19.90 -20.48 -1.69
C ASN A 3 19.49 -20.69 -3.17
N LYS A 4 19.17 -21.92 -3.59
CA LYS A 4 18.63 -22.20 -4.92
C LYS A 4 17.14 -21.91 -5.00
N VAL A 5 16.71 -21.37 -6.13
CA VAL A 5 15.32 -21.05 -6.43
C VAL A 5 14.55 -22.36 -6.67
N ALA A 6 13.43 -22.52 -5.99
CA ALA A 6 12.49 -23.61 -6.23
C ALA A 6 11.22 -23.03 -6.85
N PHE A 7 10.66 -23.73 -7.83
CA PHE A 7 9.45 -23.30 -8.51
C PHE A 7 8.29 -24.19 -8.06
N LEU A 8 7.22 -23.57 -7.58
CA LEU A 8 5.95 -24.24 -7.34
C LEU A 8 5.16 -24.20 -8.65
N LYS A 9 4.75 -25.37 -9.14
CA LYS A 9 3.95 -25.49 -10.37
C LYS A 9 2.83 -26.49 -10.15
N PHE A 10 1.66 -26.22 -10.71
CA PHE A 10 0.58 -27.19 -10.80
C PHE A 10 0.84 -28.12 -11.99
N ASP A 11 0.96 -29.43 -11.74
CA ASP A 11 1.08 -30.43 -12.80
C ASP A 11 -0.32 -30.85 -13.25
N GLU A 12 -0.71 -30.45 -14.46
CA GLU A 12 -2.03 -30.74 -15.01
C GLU A 12 -2.27 -32.23 -15.29
N THR A 13 -1.21 -33.02 -15.49
CA THR A 13 -1.32 -34.47 -15.73
C THR A 13 -1.61 -35.21 -14.42
N LEU A 14 -1.03 -34.74 -13.32
CA LEU A 14 -1.19 -35.33 -11.98
C LEU A 14 -2.25 -34.63 -11.12
N GLN A 15 -2.80 -33.50 -11.58
CA GLN A 15 -3.79 -32.67 -10.88
C GLN A 15 -3.34 -32.25 -9.47
N ARG A 16 -2.04 -31.97 -9.28
CA ARG A 16 -1.47 -31.62 -7.97
C ARG A 16 -0.29 -30.65 -8.09
N ASP A 17 0.00 -29.96 -6.98
CA ASP A 17 1.17 -29.09 -6.84
C ASP A 17 2.46 -29.92 -6.75
N VAL A 18 3.45 -29.53 -7.54
CA VAL A 18 4.78 -30.14 -7.59
C VAL A 18 5.82 -29.05 -7.36
N ILE A 19 6.83 -29.36 -6.53
CA ILE A 19 7.98 -28.48 -6.35
C ILE A 19 9.12 -28.99 -7.23
N GLN A 20 9.62 -28.13 -8.12
CA GLN A 20 10.81 -28.40 -8.91
C GLN A 20 12.03 -27.68 -8.31
N PHE A 21 13.09 -28.45 -8.09
CA PHE A 21 14.41 -27.94 -7.72
C PHE A 21 15.32 -27.94 -8.95
N GLU A 22 16.09 -26.85 -9.12
CA GLU A 22 17.11 -26.79 -10.17
C GLU A 22 18.38 -27.55 -9.72
N GLY A 23 18.61 -28.71 -10.32
CA GLY A 23 19.83 -29.50 -10.12
C GLY A 23 21.03 -28.88 -10.82
N TYR A 24 22.24 -29.31 -10.46
CA TYR A 24 23.43 -28.98 -11.24
C TYR A 24 23.27 -29.50 -12.68
N PHE A 25 23.65 -28.69 -13.67
CA PHE A 25 23.50 -28.94 -15.12
C PHE A 25 22.09 -28.82 -15.72
N GLY A 26 21.16 -28.12 -15.04
CA GLY A 26 19.86 -27.76 -15.63
C GLY A 26 18.85 -28.90 -15.71
N GLN A 27 19.05 -29.98 -14.94
CA GLN A 27 18.07 -31.04 -14.77
C GLN A 27 17.17 -30.77 -13.56
N TYR A 28 15.86 -30.97 -13.73
CA TYR A 28 14.85 -30.74 -12.71
C TYR A 28 14.43 -32.05 -12.04
N TRP A 29 14.39 -32.07 -10.71
CA TRP A 29 13.89 -33.20 -9.92
C TRP A 29 12.52 -32.84 -9.34
N PRO A 30 11.43 -33.55 -9.70
CA PRO A 30 10.11 -33.30 -9.14
C PRO A 30 9.98 -33.96 -7.76
N VAL A 31 9.52 -33.19 -6.77
CA VAL A 31 9.04 -33.73 -5.48
C VAL A 31 7.53 -33.53 -5.43
N VAL A 32 6.80 -34.65 -5.40
CA VAL A 32 5.33 -34.64 -5.35
C VAL A 32 4.88 -34.33 -3.93
N ILE A 33 4.07 -33.28 -3.76
CA ILE A 33 3.50 -32.95 -2.45
C ILE A 33 2.30 -33.86 -2.21
N SER A 34 2.35 -34.60 -1.11
CA SER A 34 1.34 -35.61 -0.74
C SER A 34 0.00 -35.01 -0.31
N ARG A 35 -0.11 -33.69 -0.12
CA ARG A 35 -1.36 -32.96 0.11
C ARG A 35 -1.33 -31.56 -0.51
N PRO A 36 -2.50 -30.94 -0.78
CA PRO A 36 -2.58 -29.53 -1.18
C PRO A 36 -1.93 -28.62 -0.12
N LEU A 37 -1.24 -27.58 -0.57
CA LEU A 37 -0.69 -26.54 0.30
C LEU A 37 -1.79 -25.55 0.68
N THR A 38 -1.77 -25.11 1.94
CA THR A 38 -2.67 -24.05 2.43
C THR A 38 -2.11 -22.67 2.06
N VAL A 39 -2.97 -21.64 2.03
CA VAL A 39 -2.59 -20.26 1.67
C VAL A 39 -1.44 -19.71 2.54
N ALA A 40 -1.33 -20.18 3.79
CA ALA A 40 -0.26 -19.80 4.71
C ALA A 40 1.09 -20.50 4.42
N GLU A 41 1.09 -21.60 3.65
CA GLU A 41 2.29 -22.37 3.30
C GLU A 41 2.91 -21.90 1.97
N VAL A 42 2.27 -20.97 1.25
CA VAL A 42 2.76 -20.38 -0.01
C VAL A 42 3.57 -19.11 0.30
N PRO A 43 4.89 -19.08 0.05
CA PRO A 43 5.69 -17.87 0.27
C PRO A 43 5.24 -16.74 -0.67
N ALA A 44 5.27 -15.49 -0.19
CA ALA A 44 4.99 -14.31 -1.00
C ALA A 44 5.95 -14.22 -2.20
N ALA A 45 5.39 -14.04 -3.41
CA ALA A 45 6.15 -14.04 -4.66
C ALA A 45 7.22 -12.93 -4.68
N LYS A 46 8.48 -13.31 -4.96
CA LYS A 46 9.52 -12.38 -5.42
C LYS A 46 9.61 -12.50 -6.94
N GLU A 47 9.23 -11.44 -7.65
CA GLU A 47 9.31 -11.40 -9.11
C GLU A 47 10.78 -11.38 -9.59
N SER A 48 11.04 -12.14 -10.67
CA SER A 48 12.33 -12.23 -11.36
C SER A 48 12.34 -11.32 -12.59
N ILE A 49 13.45 -10.59 -12.80
CA ILE A 49 13.61 -9.52 -13.81
C ILE A 49 14.24 -10.06 -15.11
N ILE A 50 13.76 -11.19 -15.65
CA ILE A 50 14.27 -11.69 -16.95
C ILE A 50 13.11 -12.01 -17.89
N PRO A 51 12.99 -11.34 -19.06
CA PRO A 51 11.92 -11.59 -20.01
C PRO A 51 12.18 -12.85 -20.85
N ILE A 52 11.19 -13.75 -20.89
CA ILE A 52 11.12 -14.85 -21.87
C ILE A 52 10.34 -14.32 -23.08
N VAL A 53 10.96 -14.34 -24.26
CA VAL A 53 10.28 -14.11 -25.54
C VAL A 53 9.69 -15.43 -26.02
N ASN A 54 8.37 -15.52 -26.21
CA ASN A 54 7.76 -16.64 -26.92
C ASN A 54 6.88 -16.15 -28.09
N LYS A 55 7.10 -16.77 -29.25
CA LYS A 55 6.42 -16.53 -30.53
C LYS A 55 5.11 -17.32 -30.58
N GLY A 56 4.03 -16.63 -30.93
CA GLY A 56 2.87 -17.23 -31.60
C GLY A 56 1.76 -17.76 -30.70
N LEU A 57 0.54 -17.38 -31.07
CA LEU A 57 -0.79 -17.78 -30.58
C LEU A 57 -1.34 -16.96 -29.40
N ALA A 58 -2.53 -16.41 -29.67
CA ALA A 58 -3.25 -15.44 -28.86
C ALA A 58 -3.66 -16.03 -27.51
N THR A 59 -3.16 -15.44 -26.43
CA THR A 59 -3.66 -15.63 -25.07
C THR A 59 -3.63 -14.25 -24.41
N VAL A 60 -4.78 -13.78 -23.92
CA VAL A 60 -4.89 -12.48 -23.25
C VAL A 60 -4.35 -12.64 -21.83
N ILE A 61 -3.27 -11.93 -21.52
CA ILE A 61 -2.70 -11.84 -20.17
C ILE A 61 -3.17 -10.53 -19.56
N THR A 62 -4.00 -10.60 -18.52
CA THR A 62 -4.30 -9.44 -17.66
C THR A 62 -3.25 -9.34 -16.54
N SER A 63 -3.21 -8.23 -15.80
CA SER A 63 -2.29 -7.99 -14.68
C SER A 63 -2.47 -8.94 -13.48
N ALA A 64 -3.29 -9.99 -13.59
CA ALA A 64 -3.53 -10.98 -12.54
C ALA A 64 -3.22 -12.44 -12.96
N GLY A 65 -2.61 -12.69 -14.13
CA GLY A 65 -2.27 -14.06 -14.57
C GLY A 65 -3.40 -14.80 -15.30
N VAL A 66 -3.10 -16.01 -15.78
CA VAL A 66 -3.97 -16.85 -16.64
C VAL A 66 -5.11 -17.47 -15.80
N VAL A 67 -6.36 -17.31 -16.23
CA VAL A 67 -7.54 -17.91 -15.56
C VAL A 67 -8.20 -18.92 -16.49
N ASN A 68 -8.46 -20.13 -15.98
CA ASN A 68 -9.19 -21.21 -16.67
C ASN A 68 -10.71 -20.99 -16.56
N GLU A 69 -11.46 -21.38 -17.59
CA GLU A 69 -12.83 -20.91 -17.92
C GLU A 69 -13.98 -21.41 -17.00
N SER A 70 -13.71 -21.91 -15.78
CA SER A 70 -14.72 -22.57 -14.94
C SER A 70 -15.07 -21.90 -13.60
N VAL A 71 -14.80 -20.59 -13.43
CA VAL A 71 -15.32 -19.83 -12.27
C VAL A 71 -15.82 -18.45 -12.71
N ILE A 72 -17.06 -18.38 -13.19
CA ILE A 72 -17.81 -17.12 -13.34
C ILE A 72 -19.16 -17.28 -12.64
N VAL A 73 -19.29 -16.75 -11.41
CA VAL A 73 -20.56 -16.19 -10.93
C VAL A 73 -20.28 -15.02 -9.96
N LYS A 74 -20.67 -13.81 -10.40
CA LYS A 74 -20.88 -12.52 -9.67
C LYS A 74 -19.62 -11.95 -8.99
N THR A 75 -19.01 -10.84 -9.38
CA THR A 75 -19.55 -9.54 -9.83
C THR A 75 -18.40 -8.65 -10.34
N GLN A 76 -18.33 -8.41 -11.65
CA GLN A 76 -17.93 -7.17 -12.33
C GLN A 76 -17.68 -7.55 -13.80
N ALA A 77 -18.45 -6.97 -14.71
CA ALA A 77 -18.30 -7.22 -16.14
C ALA A 77 -16.96 -6.66 -16.61
N VAL A 78 -15.98 -7.54 -16.87
CA VAL A 78 -14.76 -7.17 -17.58
C VAL A 78 -15.12 -7.06 -19.05
N VAL A 79 -15.15 -5.83 -19.57
CA VAL A 79 -15.40 -5.57 -20.98
C VAL A 79 -14.17 -6.04 -21.77
N ALA A 80 -14.34 -7.06 -22.62
CA ALA A 80 -13.30 -7.47 -23.54
C ALA A 80 -13.12 -6.38 -24.61
N LEU A 81 -12.01 -5.64 -24.53
CA LEU A 81 -11.66 -4.60 -25.51
C LEU A 81 -11.40 -5.23 -26.87
N LYS A 82 -11.98 -4.66 -27.93
CA LYS A 82 -11.86 -5.18 -29.29
C LYS A 82 -11.59 -4.06 -30.30
N ILE A 83 -11.01 -4.45 -31.43
CA ILE A 83 -10.98 -3.66 -32.67
C ILE A 83 -11.82 -4.44 -33.68
N GLU A 84 -12.92 -3.86 -34.13
CA GLU A 84 -13.86 -4.48 -35.08
C GLU A 84 -13.94 -3.67 -36.38
N LYS A 85 -14.45 -4.29 -37.46
CA LYS A 85 -14.62 -3.67 -38.79
C LYS A 85 -13.38 -2.97 -39.36
N VAL A 86 -12.21 -3.57 -39.19
CA VAL A 86 -10.96 -3.07 -39.78
C VAL A 86 -11.03 -3.16 -41.31
N GLY A 87 -10.92 -2.03 -42.00
CA GLY A 87 -11.04 -1.95 -43.45
C GLY A 87 -10.09 -0.94 -44.08
N LEU A 88 -9.69 -1.22 -45.31
CA LEU A 88 -8.95 -0.30 -46.18
C LEU A 88 -9.72 -0.18 -47.49
N VAL A 89 -10.11 1.03 -47.87
CA VAL A 89 -10.94 1.31 -49.05
C VAL A 89 -10.20 2.23 -50.00
N LEU A 90 -10.17 1.89 -51.29
CA LEU A 90 -9.55 2.69 -52.34
C LEU A 90 -10.56 3.58 -53.04
N ASP A 91 -10.21 4.86 -53.21
CA ASP A 91 -10.87 5.79 -54.14
C ASP A 91 -9.89 6.13 -55.27
N LEU A 92 -10.07 5.45 -56.40
CA LEU A 92 -9.21 5.62 -57.57
C LEU A 92 -9.48 6.95 -58.31
N ASN A 93 -10.65 7.57 -58.13
CA ASN A 93 -11.00 8.84 -58.78
C ASN A 93 -10.27 10.00 -58.10
N ASN A 94 -10.21 9.98 -56.76
CA ASN A 94 -9.52 11.00 -55.97
C ASN A 94 -8.07 10.65 -55.63
N ARG A 95 -7.57 9.50 -56.14
CA ARG A 95 -6.25 8.94 -55.85
C ARG A 95 -5.94 8.90 -54.36
N SER A 96 -6.88 8.40 -53.57
CA SER A 96 -6.75 8.31 -52.11
C SER A 96 -7.16 6.94 -51.60
N PHE A 97 -6.67 6.58 -50.42
CA PHE A 97 -7.16 5.44 -49.67
C PHE A 97 -7.68 5.91 -48.31
N THR A 98 -8.67 5.21 -47.78
CA THR A 98 -9.24 5.46 -46.46
C THR A 98 -9.11 4.22 -45.60
N VAL A 99 -8.56 4.38 -44.40
CA VAL A 99 -8.49 3.32 -43.37
C VAL A 99 -9.57 3.56 -42.32
N ASN A 100 -10.30 2.50 -41.98
CA ASN A 100 -11.41 2.54 -41.05
C ASN A 100 -11.29 1.44 -40.00
N ALA A 101 -11.64 1.75 -38.75
CA ALA A 101 -11.80 0.76 -37.68
C ALA A 101 -12.79 1.25 -36.62
N GLU A 102 -13.56 0.33 -36.04
CA GLU A 102 -14.31 0.59 -34.81
C GLU A 102 -13.44 0.17 -33.62
N ILE A 103 -13.13 1.14 -32.76
CA ILE A 103 -12.17 0.99 -31.67
C ILE A 103 -12.91 1.17 -30.35
N ASP A 104 -12.75 0.23 -29.42
CA ASP A 104 -13.30 0.39 -28.08
C ASP A 104 -12.71 1.65 -27.41
N LYS A 105 -13.59 2.56 -26.96
CA LYS A 105 -13.24 3.85 -26.33
C LYS A 105 -12.37 3.73 -25.08
N ASN A 106 -12.22 2.53 -24.54
CA ASN A 106 -11.42 2.26 -23.34
C ASN A 106 -9.93 2.00 -23.65
N PHE A 107 -9.51 1.98 -24.92
CA PHE A 107 -8.09 2.11 -25.27
C PHE A 107 -7.60 3.52 -24.97
N ALA A 108 -6.35 3.67 -24.52
CA ALA A 108 -5.81 4.99 -24.17
C ALA A 108 -5.24 5.74 -25.38
N SER A 109 -4.71 5.01 -26.37
CA SER A 109 -4.35 5.56 -27.67
C SER A 109 -4.21 4.42 -28.69
N CYS A 110 -4.38 4.74 -29.98
CA CYS A 110 -4.21 3.78 -31.06
C CYS A 110 -3.42 4.39 -32.22
N LYS A 111 -2.49 3.62 -32.79
CA LYS A 111 -1.69 4.02 -33.95
C LYS A 111 -2.06 3.18 -35.15
N VAL A 112 -2.09 3.81 -36.32
CA VAL A 112 -2.28 3.12 -37.59
C VAL A 112 -1.07 3.39 -38.48
N ASP A 113 -0.40 2.31 -38.86
CA ASP A 113 0.69 2.34 -39.83
C ASP A 113 0.17 1.80 -41.15
N VAL A 114 0.32 2.58 -42.22
CA VAL A 114 -0.03 2.12 -43.57
C VAL A 114 1.25 1.95 -44.37
N SER A 115 1.38 0.80 -45.02
CA SER A 115 2.61 0.41 -45.69
C SER A 115 2.36 -0.10 -47.10
N GLU A 116 3.20 0.35 -48.02
CA GLU A 116 3.29 -0.11 -49.42
C GLU A 116 4.23 -1.33 -49.55
N ASN A 117 5.06 -1.61 -48.53
CA ASN A 117 5.95 -2.78 -48.38
C ASN A 117 6.52 -2.77 -46.94
N ILE A 118 6.65 -3.93 -46.28
CA ILE A 118 7.06 -4.13 -44.86
C ILE A 118 8.28 -3.29 -44.41
N ALA A 119 9.15 -2.86 -45.33
CA ALA A 119 10.34 -2.06 -45.07
C ALA A 119 10.18 -0.52 -45.13
N SER A 120 9.02 0.03 -45.55
CA SER A 120 8.76 1.49 -45.58
C SER A 120 7.41 1.82 -44.93
N LEU A 121 7.44 2.17 -43.64
CA LEU A 121 6.25 2.53 -42.86
C LEU A 121 6.11 4.05 -42.79
N LYS A 122 5.02 4.61 -43.33
CA LYS A 122 4.57 5.96 -42.96
C LYS A 122 3.67 5.81 -41.73
N THR A 123 4.10 6.37 -40.61
CA THR A 123 3.43 6.24 -39.31
C THR A 123 2.60 7.49 -39.03
N SER A 124 1.34 7.30 -38.62
CA SER A 124 0.50 8.39 -38.12
C SER A 124 -0.15 7.95 -36.79
N THR A 125 0.01 8.78 -35.76
CA THR A 125 -0.48 8.53 -34.39
C THR A 125 -1.76 9.32 -34.16
N PHE A 126 -2.78 8.72 -33.57
CA PHE A 126 -4.05 9.40 -33.29
C PHE A 126 -4.61 8.99 -31.91
N ASP A 127 -5.43 9.87 -31.32
CA ASP A 127 -6.20 9.57 -30.10
C ASP A 127 -7.58 8.99 -30.47
N THR A 128 -8.12 8.15 -29.57
CA THR A 128 -9.21 7.21 -29.85
C THR A 128 -10.59 7.88 -29.89
N ASP A 129 -11.09 8.20 -31.07
CA ASP A 129 -12.52 8.29 -31.32
C ASP A 129 -13.08 6.89 -31.61
N ALA A 130 -14.23 6.54 -31.03
CA ALA A 130 -14.81 5.19 -31.10
C ALA A 130 -15.08 4.67 -32.54
N ASN A 131 -15.04 5.58 -33.53
CA ASN A 131 -15.06 5.28 -34.96
C ASN A 131 -13.91 6.04 -35.64
N PHE A 132 -12.84 5.33 -35.98
CA PHE A 132 -11.68 5.92 -36.63
C PHE A 132 -11.81 5.83 -38.16
N SER A 133 -11.62 6.96 -38.85
CA SER A 133 -11.51 7.04 -40.31
C SER A 133 -10.42 8.03 -40.70
N TYR A 134 -9.47 7.60 -41.54
CA TYR A 134 -8.39 8.46 -42.02
C TYR A 134 -8.16 8.26 -43.51
N THR A 135 -8.19 9.36 -44.28
CA THR A 135 -7.98 9.38 -45.73
C THR A 135 -6.63 10.00 -46.06
N ALA A 136 -5.85 9.34 -46.92
CA ALA A 136 -4.58 9.86 -47.42
C ALA A 136 -4.42 9.63 -48.93
N ALA A 137 -3.62 10.47 -49.57
CA ALA A 137 -3.33 10.37 -51.00
C ALA A 137 -2.41 9.18 -51.33
N ILE A 138 -2.68 8.52 -52.44
CA ILE A 138 -1.86 7.45 -53.02
C ILE A 138 -0.71 8.12 -53.78
N SER A 139 0.49 8.08 -53.21
CA SER A 139 1.67 8.77 -53.76
C SER A 139 2.33 8.06 -54.95
N LYS A 140 1.99 6.80 -55.22
CA LYS A 140 2.70 5.94 -56.17
C LYS A 140 1.81 5.56 -57.36
N ALA A 141 2.29 5.85 -58.57
CA ALA A 141 1.53 5.64 -59.81
C ALA A 141 1.61 4.21 -60.38
N THR A 142 2.48 3.35 -59.84
CA THR A 142 2.65 1.95 -60.28
C THR A 142 1.80 1.00 -59.43
N ALA A 143 1.47 -0.18 -59.96
CA ALA A 143 0.69 -1.17 -59.21
C ALA A 143 1.47 -1.67 -57.98
N HIS A 144 0.80 -1.74 -56.82
CA HIS A 144 1.36 -2.20 -55.55
C HIS A 144 0.24 -2.65 -54.59
N GLN A 145 0.60 -3.26 -53.46
CA GLN A 145 -0.34 -3.63 -52.40
C GLN A 145 -0.23 -2.69 -51.21
N LEU A 146 -1.37 -2.40 -50.57
CA LEU A 146 -1.45 -1.66 -49.32
C LEU A 146 -1.98 -2.54 -48.20
N PHE A 147 -1.41 -2.35 -47.01
CA PHE A 147 -1.86 -2.96 -45.76
C PHE A 147 -1.84 -1.91 -44.66
N ALA A 148 -2.82 -1.98 -43.75
CA ALA A 148 -2.86 -1.18 -42.54
C ALA A 148 -2.63 -2.06 -41.30
N ARG A 149 -1.78 -1.58 -40.39
CA ARG A 149 -1.54 -2.19 -39.09
C ARG A 149 -2.05 -1.26 -37.99
N TYR A 150 -2.89 -1.78 -37.11
CA TYR A 150 -3.46 -1.07 -35.97
C TYR A 150 -2.76 -1.53 -34.70
N ARG A 151 -2.33 -0.59 -33.85
CA ARG A 151 -1.59 -0.84 -32.61
C ARG A 151 -2.17 0.00 -31.49
N CYS A 152 -2.82 -0.62 -30.51
CA CYS A 152 -3.50 0.07 -29.42
C CYS A 152 -2.84 -0.18 -28.07
N LEU A 153 -2.73 0.88 -27.27
CA LEU A 153 -2.15 0.88 -25.92
C LEU A 153 -3.28 0.92 -24.88
N ASP A 154 -3.05 0.28 -23.73
CA ASP A 154 -3.85 0.55 -22.54
C ASP A 154 -3.45 1.87 -21.86
N THR A 155 -4.20 2.22 -20.82
CA THR A 155 -3.98 3.40 -19.98
C THR A 155 -2.63 3.41 -19.25
N ASN A 156 -1.90 2.29 -19.25
CA ASN A 156 -0.56 2.16 -18.67
C ASN A 156 0.54 2.21 -19.74
N GLY A 157 0.20 2.51 -21.00
CA GLY A 157 1.15 2.61 -22.11
C GLY A 157 1.63 1.26 -22.65
N LYS A 158 0.99 0.15 -22.25
CA LYS A 158 1.35 -1.20 -22.71
C LYS A 158 0.55 -1.56 -23.96
N MET A 159 1.25 -2.05 -24.99
CA MET A 159 0.64 -2.58 -26.21
C MET A 159 -0.23 -3.79 -25.88
N ILE A 160 -1.55 -3.68 -26.09
CA ILE A 160 -2.51 -4.76 -25.78
C ILE A 160 -2.91 -5.55 -27.03
N ILE A 161 -3.14 -4.89 -28.18
CA ILE A 161 -3.58 -5.54 -29.43
C ILE A 161 -2.83 -4.99 -30.65
N SER A 162 -2.52 -5.90 -31.60
CA SER A 162 -2.02 -5.58 -32.94
C SER A 162 -2.86 -6.31 -33.98
N ALA A 163 -3.61 -5.58 -34.82
CA ALA A 163 -4.44 -6.15 -35.89
C ALA A 163 -3.96 -5.67 -37.27
N TRP A 164 -4.14 -6.49 -38.30
CA TRP A 164 -3.83 -6.15 -39.68
C TRP A 164 -5.11 -6.14 -40.51
N SER A 165 -5.21 -5.20 -41.46
CA SER A 165 -6.21 -5.28 -42.52
C SER A 165 -5.83 -6.33 -43.56
N ASP A 166 -6.81 -6.78 -44.34
CA ASP A 166 -6.52 -7.49 -45.58
C ASP A 166 -5.73 -6.60 -46.56
N ALA A 167 -5.01 -7.25 -47.46
CA ALA A 167 -4.29 -6.59 -48.55
C ALA A 167 -5.27 -5.97 -49.55
N VAL A 168 -5.03 -4.74 -50.00
CA VAL A 168 -5.74 -4.18 -51.14
C VAL A 168 -4.76 -3.85 -52.26
N THR A 169 -5.03 -4.37 -53.46
CA THR A 169 -4.20 -4.15 -54.65
C THR A 169 -4.60 -2.84 -55.32
N VAL A 170 -3.65 -1.91 -55.41
CA VAL A 170 -3.79 -0.67 -56.18
C VAL A 170 -3.37 -0.95 -57.63
N PRO A 171 -4.27 -0.81 -58.62
CA PRO A 171 -3.92 -0.99 -60.03
C PRO A 171 -3.07 0.20 -60.55
N VAL A 172 -2.43 0.04 -61.71
CA VAL A 172 -1.67 1.14 -62.36
C VAL A 172 -2.63 2.30 -62.63
N LEU A 173 -2.33 3.48 -62.10
CA LEU A 173 -3.16 4.67 -62.27
C LEU A 173 -2.86 5.31 -63.64
N PRO A 174 -3.85 5.57 -64.52
CA PRO A 174 -3.60 6.15 -65.83
C PRO A 174 -3.02 7.57 -65.73
N PHE A 175 -2.06 7.89 -66.61
CA PHE A 175 -1.53 9.24 -66.77
C PHE A 175 -2.67 10.18 -67.17
N ALA A 176 -3.00 11.15 -66.32
CA ALA A 176 -3.83 12.27 -66.73
C ALA A 176 -2.96 13.23 -67.54
N SER A 177 -3.17 13.22 -68.86
CA SER A 177 -2.71 14.26 -69.78
C SER A 177 -3.73 15.41 -69.80
N THR A 178 -3.21 16.61 -70.10
CA THR A 178 -3.85 17.93 -70.24
C THR A 178 -3.98 18.78 -68.97
N ALA A 179 -3.20 19.86 -68.98
CA ALA A 179 -3.24 20.98 -68.05
C ALA A 179 -4.52 21.83 -68.25
N PRO A 180 -4.94 22.57 -67.21
CA PRO A 180 -4.89 24.03 -67.32
C PRO A 180 -4.03 24.62 -66.20
N GLY A 181 -3.17 25.56 -66.57
CA GLY A 181 -2.07 26.05 -65.76
C GLY A 181 -2.46 27.01 -64.65
N THR A 182 -1.66 26.97 -63.58
CA THR A 182 -1.29 28.12 -62.76
C THR A 182 0.09 27.84 -62.22
N THR A 183 1.11 28.44 -62.83
CA THR A 183 2.39 28.69 -62.15
C THR A 183 2.65 30.19 -62.06
N PRO A 184 3.38 30.60 -61.02
CA PRO A 184 3.38 31.96 -60.51
C PRO A 184 4.41 32.76 -61.30
N GLY A 185 3.90 33.69 -62.11
CA GLY A 185 4.72 34.63 -62.86
C GLY A 185 4.51 36.02 -62.28
N ALA A 186 5.60 36.61 -61.81
CA ALA A 186 5.73 38.05 -61.64
C ALA A 186 5.16 38.79 -62.87
N SER A 187 4.41 39.87 -62.63
CA SER A 187 4.16 40.87 -63.66
C SER A 187 4.54 42.24 -63.16
N SER A 188 5.77 42.63 -63.47
CA SER A 188 6.03 43.96 -63.99
C SER A 188 5.10 44.20 -65.18
N GLY A 189 4.09 45.04 -65.00
CA GLY A 189 3.14 45.42 -66.03
C GLY A 189 2.78 46.89 -65.87
N THR A 190 3.37 47.71 -66.74
CA THR A 190 3.00 49.09 -67.02
C THR A 190 1.47 49.27 -67.12
N PRO A 191 0.89 50.34 -66.55
CA PRO A 191 -0.54 50.58 -66.64
C PRO A 191 -0.91 51.09 -68.03
N THR A 192 -1.96 50.54 -68.63
CA THR A 192 -2.75 51.23 -69.66
C THR A 192 -4.16 51.46 -69.12
N PRO A 193 -4.79 52.62 -69.42
CA PRO A 193 -5.77 53.22 -68.54
C PRO A 193 -7.19 52.73 -68.85
N GLY A 194 -7.78 52.01 -67.89
CA GLY A 194 -9.21 51.79 -67.77
C GLY A 194 -9.69 52.38 -66.44
N ALA A 195 -10.46 53.45 -66.51
CA ALA A 195 -10.95 54.19 -65.36
C ALA A 195 -11.94 53.35 -64.53
N GLY A 196 -11.53 53.01 -63.31
CA GLY A 196 -12.34 52.37 -62.27
C GLY A 196 -11.57 52.38 -60.96
N SER A 197 -11.66 53.47 -60.22
CA SER A 197 -10.95 53.71 -58.96
C SER A 197 -11.38 52.72 -57.87
N SER A 198 -10.44 51.91 -57.35
CA SER A 198 -10.61 51.28 -56.04
C SER A 198 -10.62 52.38 -54.97
N PRO A 199 -11.59 52.42 -54.04
CA PRO A 199 -11.62 53.47 -53.01
C PRO A 199 -10.39 53.36 -52.12
N ALA A 200 -9.82 54.52 -51.76
CA ALA A 200 -8.72 54.58 -50.80
C ALA A 200 -9.16 53.99 -49.45
N HIS A 201 -8.30 53.19 -48.82
CA HIS A 201 -8.55 52.61 -47.50
C HIS A 201 -7.38 52.89 -46.56
N TYR A 202 -7.68 53.03 -45.27
CA TYR A 202 -6.71 53.28 -44.21
C TYR A 202 -6.77 52.11 -43.24
N SER A 203 -5.79 51.22 -43.30
CA SER A 203 -5.83 49.95 -42.57
C SER A 203 -4.64 49.79 -41.65
N LYS A 204 -4.81 48.92 -40.65
CA LYS A 204 -3.73 48.53 -39.72
C LYS A 204 -2.57 47.93 -40.51
N VAL A 205 -1.35 48.17 -40.04
CA VAL A 205 -0.15 47.56 -40.63
C VAL A 205 0.85 47.17 -39.56
N THR A 206 1.63 46.12 -39.85
CA THR A 206 2.83 45.74 -39.09
C THR A 206 2.59 45.46 -37.61
N ILE A 207 2.64 46.50 -36.76
CA ILE A 207 2.68 46.38 -35.29
C ILE A 207 1.32 46.21 -34.62
N ALA A 208 0.21 46.40 -35.35
CA ALA A 208 -1.16 46.24 -34.83
C ALA A 208 -2.03 45.35 -35.72
N ASP A 209 -1.39 44.44 -36.46
CA ASP A 209 -2.07 43.53 -37.40
C ASP A 209 -3.05 42.59 -36.68
N ASP A 210 -2.79 42.27 -35.41
CA ASP A 210 -3.70 41.52 -34.53
C ASP A 210 -4.80 42.40 -33.90
N GLY A 211 -4.78 43.70 -34.18
CA GLY A 211 -5.73 44.68 -33.68
C GLY A 211 -5.40 45.29 -32.32
N TYR A 212 -4.26 44.94 -31.71
CA TYR A 212 -3.84 45.44 -30.42
C TYR A 212 -2.49 46.17 -30.51
N ILE A 213 -2.18 46.94 -29.47
CA ILE A 213 -0.82 47.41 -29.15
C ILE A 213 -0.55 47.01 -27.72
N ASN A 214 0.36 46.06 -27.53
CA ASN A 214 0.74 45.54 -26.22
C ASN A 214 1.90 46.32 -25.58
N ASP A 215 2.32 45.91 -24.39
CA ASP A 215 3.38 46.60 -23.65
C ASP A 215 4.73 46.60 -24.39
N SER A 216 5.03 45.53 -25.14
CA SER A 216 6.27 45.41 -25.92
C SER A 216 6.26 46.26 -27.19
N GLU A 217 5.07 46.55 -27.73
CA GLU A 217 4.88 47.35 -28.95
C GLU A 217 4.72 48.85 -28.66
N LYS A 218 4.29 49.23 -27.45
CA LYS A 218 3.91 50.63 -27.11
C LYS A 218 5.00 51.67 -27.40
N ALA A 219 6.27 51.26 -27.37
CA ALA A 219 7.42 52.14 -27.59
C ALA A 219 7.98 52.07 -29.02
N LEU A 220 7.42 51.24 -29.89
CA LEU A 220 7.87 51.11 -31.27
C LEU A 220 7.57 52.39 -32.06
N ASN A 221 8.52 52.76 -32.91
CA ASN A 221 8.47 53.99 -33.72
C ASN A 221 7.77 53.76 -35.08
N ASN A 222 7.08 52.63 -35.23
CA ASN A 222 6.40 52.24 -36.46
C ASN A 222 4.99 52.85 -36.51
N ALA A 223 4.53 53.19 -37.72
CA ALA A 223 3.16 53.62 -37.94
C ALA A 223 2.18 52.47 -37.63
N VAL A 224 1.08 52.77 -36.94
CA VAL A 224 0.02 51.79 -36.61
C VAL A 224 -0.84 51.47 -37.82
N TRP A 225 -1.01 52.46 -38.71
CA TRP A 225 -1.87 52.38 -39.88
C TRP A 225 -1.16 52.89 -41.13
N ALA A 226 -1.52 52.36 -42.31
CA ALA A 226 -1.09 52.85 -43.61
C ALA A 226 -2.27 53.11 -44.55
N VAL A 227 -2.19 54.21 -45.30
CA VAL A 227 -3.16 54.52 -46.35
C VAL A 227 -2.73 53.85 -47.65
N PHE A 228 -3.63 53.09 -48.23
CA PHE A 228 -3.45 52.48 -49.55
C PHE A 228 -4.31 53.26 -50.54
N ASP A 229 -3.65 54.13 -51.31
CA ASP A 229 -4.26 54.99 -52.32
C ASP A 229 -3.49 54.89 -53.64
N THR A 230 -4.21 54.71 -54.74
CA THR A 230 -3.64 54.63 -56.11
C THR A 230 -3.73 55.96 -56.86
N SER A 231 -4.32 57.00 -56.26
CA SER A 231 -4.62 58.28 -56.93
C SER A 231 -3.49 59.33 -56.90
N GLY A 232 -2.44 59.11 -56.10
CA GLY A 232 -1.22 59.93 -56.11
C GLY A 232 -1.34 61.34 -55.51
N GLY A 233 -2.38 61.60 -54.71
CA GLY A 233 -2.60 62.87 -54.02
C GLY A 233 -1.72 63.08 -52.78
N SER A 234 -1.63 64.32 -52.26
CA SER A 234 -0.94 64.57 -50.99
C SER A 234 -1.79 64.08 -49.82
N ILE A 235 -1.20 63.28 -48.94
CA ILE A 235 -1.88 62.71 -47.77
C ILE A 235 -1.49 63.49 -46.51
N SER A 236 -2.47 63.84 -45.68
CA SER A 236 -2.26 64.41 -44.35
C SER A 236 -3.08 63.64 -43.32
N PHE A 237 -2.56 63.51 -42.10
CA PHE A 237 -3.13 62.67 -41.05
C PHE A 237 -3.59 63.51 -39.85
N SER A 238 -4.60 63.03 -39.14
CA SER A 238 -4.92 63.51 -37.80
C SER A 238 -3.93 62.94 -36.76
N PRO A 239 -3.79 63.59 -35.59
CA PRO A 239 -3.30 62.88 -34.39
C PRO A 239 -4.14 61.62 -34.08
N PRO A 240 -3.66 60.69 -33.23
CA PRO A 240 -4.50 59.60 -32.72
C PRO A 240 -5.77 60.16 -32.09
N LEU A 241 -6.91 59.60 -32.48
CA LEU A 241 -8.23 59.98 -31.98
C LEU A 241 -8.83 58.82 -31.20
N SER A 242 -9.40 59.11 -30.04
CA SER A 242 -10.12 58.10 -29.26
C SER A 242 -11.35 57.63 -30.04
N ASN A 243 -11.53 56.32 -30.13
CA ASN A 243 -12.71 55.68 -30.71
C ASN A 243 -13.42 54.77 -29.71
N ASN A 244 -13.31 55.07 -28.41
CA ASN A 244 -13.92 54.27 -27.33
C ASN A 244 -15.45 54.10 -27.47
N SER A 245 -16.16 55.11 -28.01
CA SER A 245 -17.61 55.07 -28.25
C SER A 245 -17.99 54.51 -29.63
N ASN A 246 -17.01 54.17 -30.46
CA ASN A 246 -17.18 53.84 -31.88
C ASN A 246 -17.92 54.89 -32.74
N THR A 247 -17.96 56.15 -32.28
CA THR A 247 -18.66 57.25 -32.97
C THR A 247 -17.73 58.18 -33.76
N LEU A 248 -16.45 57.85 -33.91
CA LEU A 248 -15.51 58.70 -34.64
C LEU A 248 -15.91 58.80 -36.12
N VAL A 249 -16.12 60.04 -36.59
CA VAL A 249 -16.38 60.40 -38.00
C VAL A 249 -15.19 61.18 -38.55
N CYS A 250 -14.69 60.76 -39.72
CA CYS A 250 -13.61 61.43 -40.44
C CYS A 250 -14.19 62.28 -41.57
N ASP A 251 -14.22 63.59 -41.38
CA ASP A 251 -14.66 64.58 -42.35
C ASP A 251 -13.81 65.87 -42.22
N ALA A 252 -14.21 66.95 -42.89
CA ALA A 252 -13.50 68.22 -42.87
C ALA A 252 -13.41 68.89 -41.47
N SER A 253 -14.17 68.43 -40.47
CA SER A 253 -14.13 68.96 -39.11
C SER A 253 -12.92 68.48 -38.30
N GLN A 254 -12.24 67.41 -38.74
CA GLN A 254 -11.05 66.90 -38.08
C GLN A 254 -9.79 67.72 -38.43
N ALA A 255 -8.82 67.76 -37.51
CA ALA A 255 -7.56 68.45 -37.73
C ALA A 255 -6.53 67.52 -38.40
N TYR A 256 -6.14 67.82 -39.65
CA TYR A 256 -5.18 67.03 -40.44
C TYR A 256 -3.80 67.70 -40.49
N THR A 257 -3.13 67.80 -39.34
CA THR A 257 -1.89 68.56 -39.17
C THR A 257 -0.61 67.74 -39.30
N GLN A 258 -0.71 66.40 -39.42
CA GLN A 258 0.44 65.51 -39.43
C GLN A 258 0.80 65.08 -40.86
N SER A 259 2.10 65.03 -41.17
CA SER A 259 2.63 64.55 -42.46
C SER A 259 2.93 63.04 -42.48
N LEU A 260 2.90 62.40 -41.31
CA LEU A 260 3.10 60.96 -41.13
C LEU A 260 1.90 60.36 -40.39
N ALA A 261 1.60 59.10 -40.66
CA ALA A 261 0.59 58.35 -39.92
C ALA A 261 1.00 58.19 -38.44
N PRO A 262 0.05 58.17 -37.50
CA PRO A 262 0.38 58.00 -36.09
C PRO A 262 1.08 56.67 -35.79
N ARG A 263 2.06 56.71 -34.87
CA ARG A 263 2.88 55.57 -34.42
C ARG A 263 2.35 55.01 -33.10
N ALA A 264 2.78 53.81 -32.72
CA ALA A 264 2.38 53.21 -31.44
C ALA A 264 2.69 54.11 -30.24
N LEU A 265 3.88 54.72 -30.22
CA LEU A 265 4.28 55.64 -29.16
C LEU A 265 3.44 56.93 -29.08
N ASP A 266 2.71 57.27 -30.15
CA ASP A 266 1.87 58.46 -30.18
C ASP A 266 0.51 58.23 -29.48
N LEU A 267 0.11 56.97 -29.21
CA LEU A 267 -1.13 56.65 -28.50
C LEU A 267 -0.96 56.90 -26.99
N PRO A 268 -1.68 57.86 -26.39
CA PRO A 268 -1.33 58.39 -25.07
C PRO A 268 -1.71 57.50 -23.89
N SER A 269 -2.77 56.70 -23.99
CA SER A 269 -3.24 55.80 -22.93
C SER A 269 -3.87 54.52 -23.48
N ASP A 270 -4.14 53.57 -22.60
CA ASP A 270 -4.90 52.37 -22.96
C ASP A 270 -6.35 52.74 -23.34
N GLY A 271 -6.91 52.01 -24.30
CA GLY A 271 -8.20 52.31 -24.92
C GLY A 271 -8.24 52.04 -26.42
N ALA A 272 -9.40 52.25 -27.03
CA ALA A 272 -9.61 52.11 -28.47
C ALA A 272 -9.22 53.41 -29.20
N TRP A 273 -8.35 53.27 -30.19
CA TRP A 273 -7.80 54.36 -30.98
C TRP A 273 -8.04 54.14 -32.48
N SER A 274 -8.17 55.23 -33.21
CA SER A 274 -8.25 55.28 -34.66
C SER A 274 -7.62 56.61 -35.14
N ALA A 275 -7.45 56.77 -36.44
CA ALA A 275 -6.92 57.98 -37.05
C ALA A 275 -7.68 58.31 -38.33
N CYS A 276 -7.69 59.58 -38.71
CA CYS A 276 -8.26 60.01 -39.99
C CYS A 276 -7.14 60.40 -40.94
N ALA A 277 -7.27 60.05 -42.22
CA ALA A 277 -6.43 60.60 -43.28
C ALA A 277 -7.26 61.42 -44.26
N ARG A 278 -6.69 62.55 -44.71
CA ARG A 278 -7.22 63.39 -45.78
C ARG A 278 -6.33 63.22 -47.00
N ILE A 279 -6.92 62.73 -48.08
CA ILE A 279 -6.27 62.57 -49.38
C ILE A 279 -6.74 63.72 -50.25
N GLN A 280 -5.82 64.60 -50.61
CA GLN A 280 -6.11 65.76 -51.45
C GLN A 280 -5.75 65.43 -52.90
N ALA A 281 -6.76 65.29 -53.76
CA ALA A 281 -6.58 65.09 -55.20
C ALA A 281 -6.05 66.37 -55.85
N SER A 282 -5.36 66.22 -56.99
CA SER A 282 -4.76 67.32 -57.74
C SER A 282 -5.77 68.33 -58.30
N ASP A 283 -7.06 67.96 -58.36
CA ASP A 283 -8.18 68.81 -58.78
C ASP A 283 -8.81 69.63 -57.64
N GLY A 284 -8.28 69.52 -56.41
CA GLY A 284 -8.79 70.23 -55.23
C GLY A 284 -9.88 69.48 -54.44
N THR A 285 -10.27 68.26 -54.86
CA THR A 285 -11.21 67.41 -54.12
C THR A 285 -10.51 66.70 -52.95
N ALA A 286 -11.15 66.64 -51.78
CA ALA A 286 -10.63 65.93 -50.60
C ALA A 286 -11.46 64.69 -50.29
N ILE A 287 -10.79 63.54 -50.11
CA ILE A 287 -11.38 62.29 -49.63
C ILE A 287 -10.91 62.07 -48.19
N PHE A 288 -11.84 61.77 -47.29
CA PHE A 288 -11.54 61.49 -45.88
C PHE A 288 -11.75 60.00 -45.61
N VAL A 289 -10.73 59.35 -45.07
CA VAL A 289 -10.77 57.92 -44.74
C VAL A 289 -10.47 57.72 -43.26
N LYS A 290 -11.23 56.82 -42.64
CA LYS A 290 -11.08 56.41 -41.24
C LYS A 290 -10.22 55.16 -41.17
N ALA A 291 -9.27 55.13 -40.24
CA ALA A 291 -8.47 53.96 -39.95
C ALA A 291 -9.26 52.90 -39.18
N ASP A 292 -8.95 51.62 -39.41
CA ASP A 292 -9.44 50.55 -38.55
C ASP A 292 -9.13 50.81 -37.07
N THR A 293 -10.02 50.38 -36.16
CA THR A 293 -9.78 50.59 -34.73
C THR A 293 -8.71 49.64 -34.19
N VAL A 294 -7.80 50.17 -33.37
CA VAL A 294 -6.76 49.43 -32.65
C VAL A 294 -6.94 49.65 -31.16
N ILE A 295 -6.81 48.61 -30.35
CA ILE A 295 -6.91 48.70 -28.89
C ILE A 295 -5.51 48.73 -28.31
N ARG A 296 -5.13 49.84 -27.68
CA ARG A 296 -3.91 49.87 -26.87
C ARG A 296 -4.24 49.29 -25.49
N ASP A 297 -3.49 48.28 -25.09
CA ASP A 297 -3.61 47.65 -23.77
C ASP A 297 -2.22 47.22 -23.29
N THR A 298 -1.71 47.94 -22.30
CA THR A 298 -0.38 47.71 -21.74
C THR A 298 -0.44 47.10 -20.34
N VAL A 299 -1.66 46.78 -19.86
CA VAL A 299 -1.87 46.20 -18.54
C VAL A 299 -1.68 44.69 -18.62
N TYR A 300 -0.72 44.18 -17.85
CA TYR A 300 -0.49 42.75 -17.78
C TYR A 300 -1.60 42.01 -17.02
N PRO A 301 -1.86 40.74 -17.39
CA PRO A 301 -2.63 39.83 -16.54
C PRO A 301 -2.09 39.76 -15.11
N THR A 302 -2.97 39.62 -14.13
CA THR A 302 -2.58 39.57 -12.72
C THR A 302 -2.63 38.14 -12.19
N PHE A 303 -1.46 37.59 -11.83
CA PHE A 303 -1.36 36.37 -11.05
C PHE A 303 -1.47 36.70 -9.55
N THR A 304 -2.33 35.98 -8.81
CA THR A 304 -2.50 36.18 -7.36
C THR A 304 -1.90 35.02 -6.57
N SER A 305 -2.35 33.79 -6.82
CA SER A 305 -1.86 32.62 -6.10
C SER A 305 -2.09 31.32 -6.87
N LEU A 306 -1.32 30.29 -6.52
CA LEU A 306 -1.57 28.93 -6.93
C LEU A 306 -1.34 27.99 -5.75
N LEU A 307 -2.39 27.84 -4.94
CA LEU A 307 -2.35 27.19 -3.62
C LEU A 307 -2.59 25.69 -3.75
N ALA A 308 -1.96 24.90 -2.87
CA ALA A 308 -2.21 23.47 -2.80
C ALA A 308 -3.59 23.20 -2.22
N ILE A 309 -4.31 22.23 -2.79
CA ILE A 309 -5.68 21.88 -2.43
C ILE A 309 -5.86 20.35 -2.37
N ASN A 310 -7.04 19.91 -1.96
CA ASN A 310 -7.39 18.49 -1.87
C ASN A 310 -6.39 17.73 -0.96
N GLY A 311 -5.97 16.53 -1.37
CA GLY A 311 -4.95 15.73 -0.68
C GLY A 311 -3.52 16.26 -0.81
N ALA A 312 -3.35 17.55 -1.12
CA ALA A 312 -2.06 18.24 -1.04
C ALA A 312 -2.12 19.50 -0.16
N SER A 313 -3.28 19.77 0.47
CA SER A 313 -3.55 21.01 1.20
C SER A 313 -2.70 21.22 2.45
N ASP A 314 -2.17 20.16 3.04
CA ASP A 314 -1.20 20.17 4.14
C ASP A 314 0.25 20.31 3.66
N GLY A 315 0.47 20.45 2.35
CA GLY A 315 1.78 20.52 1.72
C GLY A 315 2.42 19.16 1.45
N TYR A 316 1.74 18.05 1.74
CA TYR A 316 2.23 16.71 1.48
C TYR A 316 1.28 15.90 0.60
N ILE A 317 1.81 14.90 -0.09
CA ILE A 317 1.01 13.84 -0.72
C ILE A 317 1.44 12.53 -0.10
N ASN A 318 0.53 11.88 0.61
CA ASN A 318 0.75 10.64 1.33
C ASN A 318 0.36 9.39 0.53
N ASN A 319 0.54 8.20 1.13
CA ASN A 319 0.29 6.91 0.51
C ASN A 319 -1.16 6.70 0.07
N ASN A 320 -2.12 7.30 0.79
CA ASN A 320 -3.55 7.18 0.48
C ASN A 320 -3.95 8.14 -0.65
N GLU A 321 -3.34 9.33 -0.68
CA GLU A 321 -3.68 10.39 -1.64
C GLU A 321 -3.06 10.16 -3.01
N ARG A 322 -1.93 9.44 -3.10
CA ARG A 322 -1.11 9.30 -4.32
C ARG A 322 -1.84 8.78 -5.58
N ILE A 323 -3.03 8.22 -5.44
CA ILE A 323 -3.86 7.71 -6.55
C ILE A 323 -5.00 8.67 -6.94
N SER A 324 -5.14 9.79 -6.24
CA SER A 324 -6.22 10.75 -6.45
C SER A 324 -6.09 11.45 -7.80
N THR A 325 -7.19 11.53 -8.53
CA THR A 325 -7.30 12.29 -9.79
C THR A 325 -7.64 13.75 -9.57
N ALA A 326 -7.74 14.21 -8.32
CA ALA A 326 -7.98 15.61 -8.00
C ALA A 326 -6.77 16.48 -8.35
N ALA A 327 -7.00 17.75 -8.70
CA ALA A 327 -5.94 18.71 -8.96
C ALA A 327 -5.08 18.94 -7.71
N VAL A 328 -3.78 19.11 -7.88
CA VAL A 328 -2.86 19.41 -6.77
C VAL A 328 -3.00 20.87 -6.31
N TRP A 329 -3.25 21.79 -7.24
CA TRP A 329 -3.31 23.22 -6.97
C TRP A 329 -4.59 23.89 -7.50
N SER A 330 -4.86 25.11 -7.04
CA SER A 330 -5.94 25.98 -7.51
C SER A 330 -5.39 27.36 -7.89
N LEU A 331 -5.72 27.84 -9.09
CA LEU A 331 -5.29 29.15 -9.60
C LEU A 331 -6.23 30.27 -9.14
N GLN A 332 -5.66 31.36 -8.63
CA GLN A 332 -6.31 32.66 -8.51
C GLN A 332 -5.55 33.67 -9.37
N ALA A 333 -6.25 34.21 -10.38
CA ALA A 333 -5.72 35.20 -11.31
C ALA A 333 -6.87 36.01 -11.95
N SER A 334 -6.55 37.17 -12.52
CA SER A 334 -7.51 38.06 -13.20
C SER A 334 -6.91 38.72 -14.43
N ASN A 335 -7.76 39.34 -15.26
CA ASN A 335 -7.40 40.10 -16.46
C ASN A 335 -6.60 39.28 -17.49
N TYR A 336 -7.03 38.05 -17.77
CA TYR A 336 -6.45 37.21 -18.82
C TYR A 336 -7.56 36.64 -19.69
N ASP A 337 -7.21 36.32 -20.94
CA ASP A 337 -8.11 35.72 -21.92
C ASP A 337 -7.69 34.28 -22.28
N ALA A 338 -6.42 33.95 -22.07
CA ALA A 338 -5.88 32.61 -22.25
C ALA A 338 -4.92 32.24 -21.10
N LEU A 339 -4.82 30.94 -20.83
CA LEU A 339 -3.92 30.39 -19.84
C LEU A 339 -3.19 29.17 -20.39
N GLY A 340 -2.04 28.86 -19.81
CA GLY A 340 -1.29 27.64 -20.08
C GLY A 340 -0.57 27.16 -18.82
N TYR A 341 -0.48 25.85 -18.65
CA TYR A 341 0.12 25.21 -17.49
C TYR A 341 1.35 24.42 -17.88
N SER A 342 2.34 24.39 -17.00
CA SER A 342 3.40 23.38 -17.06
C SER A 342 2.90 22.05 -16.47
N VAL A 343 3.62 20.97 -16.76
CA VAL A 343 3.56 19.76 -15.92
C VAL A 343 4.06 20.08 -14.51
N ALA A 344 3.84 19.17 -13.56
CA ALA A 344 4.52 19.25 -12.27
C ALA A 344 6.03 19.08 -12.49
N MET A 345 6.83 19.98 -11.92
CA MET A 345 8.27 20.02 -12.04
C MET A 345 8.92 19.94 -10.66
N SER A 346 10.13 19.38 -10.63
CA SER A 346 10.92 19.33 -9.41
C SER A 346 11.20 20.75 -8.91
N ASP A 347 10.91 20.99 -7.63
CA ASP A 347 11.18 22.25 -6.94
C ASP A 347 12.13 22.03 -5.75
N VAL A 348 13.04 21.06 -5.89
CA VAL A 348 14.09 20.82 -4.90
C VAL A 348 14.90 22.10 -4.71
N GLY A 349 14.90 22.65 -3.49
CA GLY A 349 15.54 23.91 -3.15
C GLY A 349 14.68 25.17 -3.33
N GLY A 350 13.43 25.04 -3.78
CA GLY A 350 12.45 26.13 -3.83
C GLY A 350 12.65 27.15 -4.95
N SER A 351 13.54 26.88 -5.92
CA SER A 351 14.00 27.84 -6.93
C SER A 351 13.46 27.60 -8.34
N LEU A 352 12.37 26.84 -8.52
CA LEU A 352 11.75 26.63 -9.84
C LEU A 352 11.45 27.98 -10.55
N PRO A 353 12.12 28.30 -11.69
CA PRO A 353 11.87 29.53 -12.41
C PRO A 353 10.63 29.39 -13.30
N CYS A 354 9.61 30.21 -13.04
CA CYS A 354 8.42 30.31 -13.87
C CYS A 354 8.50 31.56 -14.74
N ASP A 355 9.08 31.41 -15.93
CA ASP A 355 9.26 32.48 -16.91
C ASP A 355 8.93 31.97 -18.33
N SER A 356 9.33 32.73 -19.36
CA SER A 356 9.09 32.41 -20.76
C SER A 356 9.81 31.15 -21.28
N THR A 357 10.75 30.59 -20.52
CA THR A 357 11.52 29.39 -20.93
C THR A 357 10.78 28.08 -20.64
N VAL A 358 9.77 28.13 -19.78
CA VAL A 358 8.95 26.96 -19.41
C VAL A 358 7.94 26.62 -20.51
N ASN A 359 7.67 25.32 -20.69
CA ASN A 359 6.64 24.83 -21.60
C ASN A 359 5.25 24.87 -20.92
N TYR A 360 4.33 25.67 -21.47
CA TYR A 360 2.97 25.87 -20.96
C TYR A 360 1.89 25.21 -21.83
N SER A 361 2.20 24.06 -22.45
CA SER A 361 1.28 23.36 -23.36
C SER A 361 0.14 22.61 -22.67
N SER A 362 0.15 22.49 -21.34
CA SER A 362 -0.93 21.78 -20.63
C SER A 362 -2.16 22.67 -20.45
N THR A 363 -3.33 22.10 -20.69
CA THR A 363 -4.64 22.79 -20.57
C THR A 363 -5.29 22.60 -19.20
N SER A 364 -4.70 21.77 -18.32
CA SER A 364 -5.18 21.51 -16.97
C SER A 364 -4.04 21.50 -15.96
N ILE A 365 -4.39 21.77 -14.69
CA ILE A 365 -3.48 21.64 -13.56
C ILE A 365 -3.18 20.15 -13.33
N PRO A 366 -1.92 19.76 -13.03
CA PRO A 366 -1.57 18.38 -12.70
C PRO A 366 -2.44 17.81 -11.58
N THR A 367 -2.78 16.53 -11.71
CA THR A 367 -3.50 15.78 -10.67
C THR A 367 -2.52 15.18 -9.67
N ILE A 368 -2.99 14.85 -8.46
CA ILE A 368 -2.14 14.22 -7.43
C ILE A 368 -1.49 12.93 -7.97
N ALA A 369 -2.25 12.10 -8.69
CA ALA A 369 -1.77 10.88 -9.32
C ALA A 369 -0.73 11.09 -10.44
N SER A 370 -0.68 12.28 -11.05
CA SER A 370 0.31 12.58 -12.09
C SER A 370 1.72 12.79 -11.53
N ILE A 371 1.87 13.00 -10.22
CA ILE A 371 3.17 13.07 -9.54
C ILE A 371 3.56 11.66 -9.11
N THR A 372 4.45 11.01 -9.86
CA THR A 372 4.73 9.57 -9.72
C THR A 372 5.87 9.24 -8.77
N SER A 373 6.73 10.20 -8.41
CA SER A 373 7.90 9.97 -7.56
C SER A 373 7.98 10.93 -6.39
N ASP A 374 8.53 10.44 -5.28
CA ASP A 374 8.75 11.23 -4.07
C ASP A 374 9.69 12.40 -4.32
N GLY A 375 9.46 13.50 -3.61
CA GLY A 375 10.22 14.75 -3.75
C GLY A 375 9.39 16.01 -3.60
N ALA A 376 10.04 17.14 -3.77
CA ALA A 376 9.44 18.47 -3.77
C ALA A 376 8.98 18.85 -5.19
N TRP A 377 7.72 19.25 -5.33
CA TRP A 377 7.09 19.55 -6.61
C TRP A 377 6.41 20.91 -6.58
N ALA A 378 6.51 21.62 -7.70
CA ALA A 378 5.73 22.83 -7.99
C ALA A 378 5.35 22.85 -9.47
N MET A 379 4.51 23.80 -9.86
CA MET A 379 4.17 24.03 -11.25
C MET A 379 4.18 25.52 -11.59
N CYS A 380 4.21 25.82 -12.89
CA CYS A 380 4.13 27.17 -13.42
C CYS A 380 2.84 27.37 -14.22
N VAL A 381 2.31 28.60 -14.17
CA VAL A 381 1.21 29.07 -15.01
C VAL A 381 1.66 30.27 -15.83
N MET A 382 1.19 30.35 -17.07
CA MET A 382 1.30 31.52 -17.94
C MET A 382 -0.10 32.05 -18.23
N LEU A 383 -0.29 33.34 -18.03
CA LEU A 383 -1.51 34.09 -18.32
C LEU A 383 -1.25 34.98 -19.52
N LYS A 384 -2.17 35.05 -20.46
CA LYS A 384 -2.10 35.90 -21.65
C LYS A 384 -3.43 36.64 -21.83
N ASP A 385 -3.39 37.95 -22.02
CA ASP A 385 -4.57 38.74 -22.45
C ASP A 385 -4.72 38.77 -23.98
N ASN A 386 -5.78 39.42 -24.48
CA ASN A 386 -6.02 39.56 -25.91
C ASN A 386 -4.97 40.41 -26.64
N ALA A 387 -4.31 41.36 -25.96
CA ALA A 387 -3.20 42.12 -26.52
C ALA A 387 -1.90 41.31 -26.60
N GLY A 388 -1.83 40.21 -25.87
CA GLY A 388 -0.68 39.32 -25.83
C GLY A 388 0.33 39.61 -24.74
N ASN A 389 0.02 40.49 -23.78
CA ASN A 389 0.83 40.65 -22.58
C ASN A 389 0.81 39.35 -21.78
N LYS A 390 1.96 38.95 -21.23
CA LYS A 390 2.12 37.68 -20.52
C LYS A 390 2.61 37.87 -19.09
N SER A 391 1.94 37.21 -18.16
CA SER A 391 2.39 37.09 -16.77
C SER A 391 2.61 35.64 -16.40
N TYR A 392 3.54 35.39 -15.49
CA TYR A 392 3.91 34.05 -15.04
C TYR A 392 3.71 33.92 -13.52
N GLY A 393 3.32 32.72 -13.08
CA GLY A 393 3.11 32.43 -11.66
C GLY A 393 3.65 31.05 -11.28
N LYS A 394 4.15 30.92 -10.05
CA LYS A 394 4.62 29.65 -9.46
C LYS A 394 3.62 29.17 -8.41
N SER A 395 3.42 27.87 -8.34
CA SER A 395 2.69 27.23 -7.23
C SER A 395 3.41 27.28 -5.90
N VAL A 396 2.65 27.10 -4.82
CA VAL A 396 3.26 26.63 -3.57
C VAL A 396 3.86 25.24 -3.78
N GLN A 397 4.95 24.94 -3.06
CA GLN A 397 5.59 23.63 -3.12
C GLN A 397 4.75 22.58 -2.39
N VAL A 398 4.69 21.37 -2.94
CA VAL A 398 4.09 20.18 -2.33
C VAL A 398 5.12 19.06 -2.31
N ASN A 399 5.23 18.34 -1.19
CA ASN A 399 6.16 17.23 -1.02
C ASN A 399 5.43 15.89 -1.09
N ARG A 400 5.71 15.09 -2.14
CA ARG A 400 5.23 13.71 -2.18
C ARG A 400 6.14 12.82 -1.34
N LYS A 401 5.57 12.12 -0.36
CA LYS A 401 6.25 11.16 0.51
C LYS A 401 5.42 9.89 0.60
N THR A 402 5.91 8.81 -0.02
CA THR A 402 5.26 7.49 -0.04
C THR A 402 6.21 6.39 0.44
N PRO A 403 6.81 6.53 1.64
CA PRO A 403 7.86 5.63 2.07
C PRO A 403 7.31 4.25 2.48
N ILE A 404 8.18 3.25 2.46
CA ILE A 404 7.91 1.92 3.01
C ILE A 404 8.26 1.93 4.50
N PHE A 405 7.25 1.74 5.34
CA PHE A 405 7.43 1.61 6.78
C PHE A 405 7.86 0.19 7.14
N THR A 406 8.94 0.08 7.89
CA THR A 406 9.25 -1.13 8.63
C THR A 406 9.43 -0.77 10.09
N LEU A 407 8.76 -1.53 10.95
CA LEU A 407 8.84 -1.45 12.39
C LEU A 407 9.33 -2.80 12.92
N GLY A 408 10.12 -2.78 13.98
CA GLY A 408 10.58 -3.98 14.65
C GLY A 408 10.61 -3.83 16.15
N PHE A 409 10.33 -4.93 16.84
CA PHE A 409 10.49 -5.08 18.28
C PHE A 409 10.94 -6.53 18.55
N ALA A 410 12.08 -6.72 19.20
CA ALA A 410 12.68 -8.05 19.42
C ALA A 410 12.06 -8.82 20.60
N GLY A 411 11.13 -8.20 21.33
CA GLY A 411 10.67 -8.70 22.62
C GLY A 411 11.67 -8.45 23.75
N LEU A 412 11.20 -8.53 24.98
CA LEU A 412 12.01 -8.35 26.18
C LEU A 412 11.52 -9.31 27.26
N ASN A 413 12.46 -10.02 27.90
CA ASN A 413 12.20 -10.82 29.11
C ASN A 413 13.00 -10.22 30.25
N THR A 414 12.33 -9.77 31.31
CA THR A 414 12.95 -9.01 32.39
C THR A 414 12.22 -9.19 33.72
N ILE A 415 12.92 -8.92 34.81
CA ILE A 415 12.37 -8.85 36.18
C ILE A 415 12.03 -7.42 36.59
N ASP A 416 12.48 -6.44 35.79
CA ASP A 416 12.17 -5.03 35.97
C ASP A 416 10.70 -4.76 35.58
N GLN A 417 9.93 -4.14 36.46
CA GLN A 417 8.51 -3.88 36.25
C GLN A 417 8.25 -2.58 35.46
N SER A 418 9.27 -1.79 35.16
CA SER A 418 9.17 -0.59 34.32
C SER A 418 10.35 -0.47 33.33
N PRO A 419 10.63 -1.52 32.54
CA PRO A 419 11.86 -1.62 31.80
C PRO A 419 11.95 -0.63 30.63
N PRO A 420 13.16 -0.29 30.16
CA PRO A 420 13.33 0.39 28.88
C PRO A 420 12.88 -0.53 27.73
N LEU A 421 12.27 0.06 26.69
CA LEU A 421 11.93 -0.65 25.46
C LEU A 421 12.73 -0.08 24.29
N MET A 422 13.10 -0.94 23.34
CA MET A 422 13.78 -0.52 22.12
C MET A 422 13.39 -1.37 20.93
N GLY A 423 13.45 -0.78 19.74
CA GLY A 423 13.17 -1.46 18.49
C GLY A 423 13.69 -0.70 17.28
N THR A 424 13.22 -1.07 16.09
CA THR A 424 13.64 -0.48 14.81
C THR A 424 12.50 0.26 14.12
N VAL A 425 12.88 1.30 13.35
CA VAL A 425 11.98 2.12 12.53
C VAL A 425 12.73 2.55 11.27
N SER A 426 12.13 2.38 10.09
CA SER A 426 12.79 2.79 8.83
C SER A 426 12.79 4.29 8.58
N ILE A 427 11.89 5.04 9.22
CA ILE A 427 11.63 6.45 8.95
C ILE A 427 12.27 7.32 10.04
N PRO A 428 13.32 8.11 9.73
CA PRO A 428 14.12 8.82 10.74
C PRO A 428 13.38 9.99 11.41
N ASP A 429 12.35 10.54 10.76
CA ASP A 429 11.55 11.69 11.22
C ASP A 429 10.14 11.28 11.69
N ALA A 430 9.84 9.98 11.79
CA ALA A 430 8.53 9.53 12.26
C ALA A 430 8.36 9.74 13.77
N SER A 431 7.16 10.19 14.14
CA SER A 431 6.66 10.13 15.52
C SER A 431 6.29 8.69 15.86
N ILE A 432 6.57 8.25 17.10
CA ILE A 432 6.41 6.85 17.50
C ILE A 432 5.66 6.80 18.83
N SER A 433 4.66 5.92 18.89
CA SER A 433 3.93 5.59 20.10
C SER A 433 3.95 4.09 20.33
N VAL A 434 4.10 3.66 21.57
CA VAL A 434 4.08 2.25 21.97
C VAL A 434 2.96 2.05 22.98
N GLN A 435 2.08 1.09 22.72
CA GLN A 435 1.02 0.70 23.63
C GLN A 435 1.42 -0.58 24.38
N VAL A 436 1.30 -0.53 25.71
CA VAL A 436 1.55 -1.67 26.61
C VAL A 436 0.48 -1.66 27.70
N ASN A 437 -0.19 -2.81 27.91
CA ASN A 437 -1.24 -2.97 28.92
C ASN A 437 -2.37 -1.92 28.83
N GLY A 438 -2.75 -1.51 27.61
CA GLY A 438 -3.77 -0.49 27.37
C GLY A 438 -3.29 0.96 27.45
N SER A 439 -2.11 1.22 28.02
CA SER A 439 -1.52 2.57 28.10
C SER A 439 -0.67 2.86 26.87
N VAL A 440 -0.72 4.10 26.35
CA VAL A 440 0.08 4.56 25.21
C VAL A 440 1.20 5.47 25.69
N TYR A 441 2.42 5.19 25.26
CA TYR A 441 3.65 5.89 25.61
C TYR A 441 4.29 6.49 24.36
N GLY A 442 4.75 7.74 24.44
CA GLY A 442 5.60 8.30 23.40
C GLY A 442 6.99 7.67 23.43
N ALA A 443 7.55 7.34 22.26
CA ALA A 443 8.91 6.83 22.12
C ALA A 443 9.78 7.83 21.37
N SER A 444 11.07 7.87 21.72
CA SER A 444 12.07 8.68 21.03
C SER A 444 12.54 7.96 19.77
N ASN A 445 12.40 8.60 18.61
CA ASN A 445 13.05 8.17 17.38
C ASN A 445 14.50 8.67 17.38
N ASN A 446 15.45 7.75 17.36
CA ASN A 446 16.87 8.08 17.50
C ASN A 446 17.52 8.53 16.16
N ALA A 447 16.73 8.60 15.07
CA ALA A 447 17.18 8.94 13.71
C ALA A 447 18.30 8.05 13.13
N ASN A 448 18.67 6.97 13.82
CA ASN A 448 19.66 5.98 13.41
C ASN A 448 19.02 4.62 13.03
N GLY A 449 17.70 4.63 12.75
CA GLY A 449 16.92 3.44 12.47
C GLY A 449 16.37 2.72 13.70
N THR A 450 16.52 3.30 14.90
CA THR A 450 16.01 2.75 16.16
C THR A 450 15.09 3.70 16.90
N TRP A 451 14.24 3.16 17.75
CA TRP A 451 13.42 3.90 18.68
C TRP A 451 13.58 3.37 20.10
N THR A 452 13.34 4.22 21.10
CA THR A 452 13.49 3.86 22.51
C THR A 452 12.40 4.47 23.39
N ILE A 453 12.03 3.73 24.44
CA ILE A 453 11.38 4.23 25.65
C ILE A 453 12.42 4.07 26.76
N ALA A 454 12.71 5.16 27.46
CA ALA A 454 13.68 5.15 28.55
C ALA A 454 13.18 4.31 29.73
N ASP A 455 14.13 3.89 30.57
CA ASP A 455 13.84 3.15 31.79
C ASP A 455 12.94 3.96 32.75
N ASN A 456 12.07 3.27 33.47
CA ASN A 456 11.10 3.84 34.42
C ASN A 456 10.07 4.83 33.81
N VAL A 457 9.90 4.84 32.48
CA VAL A 457 8.83 5.60 31.80
C VAL A 457 7.51 4.82 31.78
N LEU A 458 7.58 3.50 31.62
CA LEU A 458 6.40 2.65 31.70
C LEU A 458 5.82 2.69 33.13
N SER A 459 4.50 2.67 33.25
CA SER A 459 3.87 2.43 34.55
C SER A 459 4.28 1.05 35.08
N ASN A 460 4.44 0.91 36.40
CA ASN A 460 4.79 -0.37 37.01
C ASN A 460 3.87 -1.52 36.55
N LEU A 461 4.43 -2.48 35.84
CA LEU A 461 3.75 -3.64 35.27
C LEU A 461 3.89 -4.83 36.23
N PRO A 462 2.77 -5.41 36.72
CA PRO A 462 2.80 -6.67 37.46
C PRO A 462 3.46 -7.81 36.65
N HIS A 463 3.90 -8.87 37.32
CA HIS A 463 4.43 -10.04 36.60
C HIS A 463 3.36 -10.62 35.67
N ASN A 464 3.61 -10.53 34.37
CA ASN A 464 2.71 -10.99 33.33
C ASN A 464 3.43 -10.90 31.97
N TYR A 465 2.70 -11.29 30.93
CA TYR A 465 3.10 -11.12 29.55
C TYR A 465 2.18 -10.11 28.91
N TYR A 466 2.80 -9.11 28.30
CA TYR A 466 2.12 -7.99 27.68
C TYR A 466 2.32 -8.03 26.17
N ASP A 467 1.23 -7.76 25.46
CA ASP A 467 1.29 -7.41 24.06
C ASP A 467 1.89 -6.00 23.94
N VAL A 468 2.73 -5.81 22.93
CA VAL A 468 3.34 -4.52 22.62
C VAL A 468 2.91 -4.14 21.22
N THR A 469 2.19 -3.03 21.09
CA THR A 469 1.82 -2.45 19.80
C THR A 469 2.65 -1.21 19.57
N VAL A 470 3.40 -1.16 18.47
CA VAL A 470 4.21 0.00 18.08
C VAL A 470 3.56 0.66 16.88
N SER A 471 3.27 1.95 16.97
CA SER A 471 2.75 2.74 15.87
C SER A 471 3.72 3.87 15.53
N ALA A 472 3.89 4.14 14.24
CA ALA A 472 4.69 5.25 13.74
C ALA A 472 3.89 6.08 12.75
N THR A 473 4.11 7.39 12.74
CA THR A 473 3.49 8.34 11.80
C THR A 473 4.52 9.34 11.31
N ASP A 474 4.69 9.45 9.99
CA ASP A 474 5.59 10.44 9.39
C ASP A 474 4.93 11.83 9.23
N VAL A 475 5.70 12.79 8.75
CA VAL A 475 5.23 14.18 8.54
C VAL A 475 4.16 14.33 7.47
N ALA A 476 4.02 13.35 6.57
CA ALA A 476 2.96 13.31 5.56
C ALA A 476 1.70 12.58 6.08
N GLY A 477 1.69 12.15 7.35
CA GLY A 477 0.57 11.43 7.95
C GLY A 477 0.49 9.96 7.55
N ASN A 478 1.53 9.39 6.93
CA ASN A 478 1.58 7.96 6.67
C ASN A 478 1.77 7.21 7.99
N THR A 479 0.95 6.19 8.24
CA THR A 479 0.99 5.41 9.48
C THR A 479 1.43 3.96 9.25
N ALA A 480 2.14 3.38 10.20
CA ALA A 480 2.35 1.94 10.29
C ALA A 480 2.20 1.45 11.72
N THR A 481 1.74 0.20 11.86
CA THR A 481 1.54 -0.46 13.16
C THR A 481 2.17 -1.85 13.14
N LEU A 482 2.87 -2.19 14.22
CA LEU A 482 3.40 -3.51 14.51
C LEU A 482 2.75 -4.02 15.80
N ASP A 483 1.98 -5.10 15.68
CA ASP A 483 1.47 -5.84 16.83
C ASP A 483 2.42 -6.98 17.18
N SER A 484 2.97 -6.95 18.39
CA SER A 484 3.92 -7.95 18.90
C SER A 484 3.32 -8.62 20.15
N PRO A 485 2.49 -9.67 19.97
CA PRO A 485 1.80 -10.31 21.07
C PRO A 485 2.77 -11.00 22.04
N GLN A 486 2.54 -10.83 23.33
CA GLN A 486 3.28 -11.44 24.46
C GLN A 486 4.80 -11.26 24.39
N SER A 487 5.24 -10.18 23.77
CA SER A 487 6.64 -9.91 23.47
C SER A 487 7.37 -9.26 24.66
N LEU A 488 6.65 -8.57 25.56
CA LEU A 488 7.19 -8.09 26.82
C LEU A 488 6.79 -9.05 27.96
N LYS A 489 7.78 -9.62 28.63
CA LYS A 489 7.62 -10.63 29.69
C LYS A 489 8.22 -10.07 30.97
N ILE A 490 7.34 -9.78 31.93
CA ILE A 490 7.72 -9.36 33.27
C ILE A 490 7.61 -10.60 34.16
N ILE A 491 8.73 -11.20 34.52
CA ILE A 491 8.79 -12.45 35.29
C ILE A 491 9.22 -12.19 36.73
N SER A 492 8.86 -13.09 37.65
CA SER A 492 9.43 -13.04 38.99
C SER A 492 10.84 -13.62 39.00
N ASP A 493 11.74 -13.07 39.81
CA ASP A 493 13.03 -13.68 40.14
C ASP A 493 12.90 -14.78 41.22
N LYS A 494 11.70 -14.95 41.79
CA LYS A 494 11.41 -15.79 42.95
C LYS A 494 10.27 -16.77 42.67
N PHE A 495 10.45 -18.02 43.09
CA PHE A 495 9.36 -18.98 43.19
C PHE A 495 8.70 -18.76 44.55
N ILE A 496 7.48 -18.25 44.55
CA ILE A 496 6.80 -17.79 45.78
C ILE A 496 5.64 -18.73 46.08
N THR A 497 5.69 -19.32 47.27
CA THR A 497 4.69 -20.29 47.74
C THR A 497 4.22 -19.97 49.14
N THR A 498 2.98 -20.34 49.48
CA THR A 498 2.44 -20.22 50.84
C THR A 498 2.20 -21.59 51.41
N TRP A 499 2.64 -21.80 52.65
CA TRP A 499 2.59 -23.08 53.34
C TRP A 499 2.00 -22.95 54.73
N LYS A 500 1.31 -23.98 55.21
CA LYS A 500 0.76 -24.06 56.56
C LYS A 500 1.36 -25.26 57.31
N THR A 501 2.20 -24.98 58.30
CA THR A 501 3.09 -25.98 58.93
C THR A 501 2.34 -27.07 59.70
N ASP A 502 1.18 -26.75 60.26
CA ASP A 502 0.33 -27.62 61.09
C ASP A 502 -0.69 -28.45 60.28
N ASN A 503 -0.72 -28.30 58.95
CA ASN A 503 -1.41 -29.28 58.10
C ASN A 503 -0.67 -30.63 58.12
N ALA A 504 -1.40 -31.72 57.87
CA ALA A 504 -0.83 -33.07 57.87
C ALA A 504 0.31 -33.20 56.84
N GLY A 505 1.40 -33.85 57.25
CA GLY A 505 2.59 -34.04 56.42
C GLY A 505 3.61 -34.92 57.14
N THR A 506 4.77 -35.10 56.52
CA THR A 506 5.85 -35.91 57.07
C THR A 506 6.72 -35.17 58.08
N SER A 507 6.85 -33.85 57.94
CA SER A 507 7.54 -33.01 58.93
C SER A 507 6.60 -32.60 60.07
N SER A 508 7.16 -32.22 61.21
CA SER A 508 6.37 -31.84 62.39
C SER A 508 5.50 -30.58 62.16
N SER A 509 4.58 -30.28 63.07
CA SER A 509 3.61 -29.17 62.94
C SER A 509 4.24 -27.77 62.92
N THR A 510 5.54 -27.65 63.23
CA THR A 510 6.33 -26.41 63.17
C THR A 510 7.38 -26.46 62.06
N GLN A 511 7.26 -27.39 61.10
CA GLN A 511 8.26 -27.59 60.06
C GLN A 511 7.64 -27.60 58.66
N ILE A 512 8.48 -27.26 57.68
CA ILE A 512 8.25 -27.51 56.26
C ILE A 512 9.46 -28.23 55.71
N LYS A 513 9.22 -29.32 54.98
CA LYS A 513 10.22 -30.04 54.21
C LYS A 513 9.97 -29.87 52.71
N LEU A 514 10.96 -29.36 51.99
CA LEU A 514 10.88 -29.22 50.53
C LEU A 514 10.91 -30.60 49.85
N PRO A 515 10.10 -30.82 48.79
CA PRO A 515 10.00 -32.09 48.09
C PRO A 515 11.10 -32.25 47.02
N LEU A 516 12.37 -32.28 47.46
CA LEU A 516 13.53 -32.33 46.58
C LEU A 516 13.89 -33.78 46.19
N GLU A 517 14.16 -34.00 44.90
CA GLU A 517 14.50 -35.31 44.32
C GLU A 517 16.01 -35.57 44.24
N SER A 518 16.43 -36.83 44.32
CA SER A 518 17.86 -37.19 44.31
C SER A 518 18.59 -36.91 42.98
N ASN A 519 17.85 -36.84 41.87
CA ASN A 519 18.35 -36.53 40.53
C ASN A 519 18.29 -35.03 40.19
N GLY A 520 17.82 -34.19 41.11
CA GLY A 520 17.70 -32.75 40.90
C GLY A 520 19.03 -32.00 40.94
N THR A 521 19.03 -30.79 40.40
CA THR A 521 20.18 -29.88 40.42
C THR A 521 19.84 -28.67 41.26
N TYR A 522 20.63 -28.42 42.31
CA TYR A 522 20.32 -27.41 43.31
C TYR A 522 21.46 -26.43 43.48
N ASN A 523 21.11 -25.16 43.39
CA ASN A 523 21.93 -24.06 43.87
C ASN A 523 21.00 -22.86 44.07
N PHE A 524 20.19 -22.94 45.12
CA PHE A 524 19.15 -21.97 45.40
C PHE A 524 19.19 -21.48 46.85
N THR A 525 18.71 -20.26 47.06
CA THR A 525 18.46 -19.71 48.39
C THR A 525 16.97 -19.76 48.67
N VAL A 526 16.59 -20.19 49.86
CA VAL A 526 15.23 -20.18 50.36
C VAL A 526 15.11 -19.17 51.49
N ASP A 527 14.22 -18.20 51.34
CA ASP A 527 13.68 -17.37 52.42
C ASP A 527 12.42 -18.03 52.95
N TRP A 528 12.44 -18.44 54.22
CA TRP A 528 11.36 -19.18 54.86
C TRP A 528 10.19 -18.29 55.31
N GLY A 529 10.31 -16.97 55.18
CA GLY A 529 9.27 -16.02 55.56
C GLY A 529 9.20 -15.74 57.07
N ASP A 530 10.20 -16.18 57.83
CA ASP A 530 10.38 -15.91 59.26
C ASP A 530 11.67 -15.12 59.56
N SER A 531 12.20 -14.41 58.55
CA SER A 531 13.49 -13.69 58.56
C SER A 531 14.72 -14.59 58.53
N THR A 532 14.56 -15.91 58.35
CA THR A 532 15.68 -16.83 58.14
C THR A 532 15.80 -17.24 56.67
N THR A 533 17.04 -17.52 56.25
CA THR A 533 17.35 -17.96 54.89
C THR A 533 18.37 -19.09 54.92
N ASP A 534 18.22 -20.05 54.01
CA ASP A 534 19.19 -21.13 53.81
C ASP A 534 19.60 -21.26 52.35
N THR A 535 20.83 -21.74 52.12
CA THR A 535 21.30 -22.13 50.79
C THR A 535 21.25 -23.65 50.64
N ILE A 536 20.57 -24.12 49.60
CA ILE A 536 20.40 -25.54 49.31
C ILE A 536 21.18 -25.91 48.05
N THR A 537 22.12 -26.84 48.21
CA THR A 537 23.00 -27.35 47.13
C THR A 537 22.84 -28.85 46.88
N SER A 538 22.04 -29.56 47.68
CA SER A 538 21.71 -30.96 47.49
C SER A 538 20.30 -31.30 47.99
N PHE A 539 19.69 -32.35 47.45
CA PHE A 539 18.33 -32.78 47.83
C PHE A 539 18.19 -33.20 49.30
N ASN A 540 19.29 -33.72 49.88
CA ASN A 540 19.36 -34.25 51.23
C ASN A 540 20.02 -33.28 52.22
N ALA A 541 20.19 -32.01 51.85
CA ALA A 541 20.69 -31.00 52.77
C ALA A 541 19.76 -30.92 54.00
N THR A 542 20.34 -30.89 55.21
CA THR A 542 19.53 -30.77 56.45
C THR A 542 18.64 -29.53 56.41
N ALA A 543 19.13 -28.45 55.82
CA ALA A 543 18.41 -27.20 55.62
C ALA A 543 17.21 -27.30 54.67
N ALA A 544 17.02 -28.40 53.92
CA ALA A 544 15.80 -28.62 53.13
C ALA A 544 14.56 -28.87 54.02
N THR A 545 14.75 -29.06 55.33
CA THR A 545 13.70 -29.07 56.35
C THR A 545 13.92 -27.92 57.31
N HIS A 546 13.00 -26.96 57.33
CA HIS A 546 13.07 -25.80 58.22
C HIS A 546 12.22 -25.95 59.47
N ASN A 547 12.67 -25.38 60.58
CA ASN A 547 11.96 -25.39 61.86
C ASN A 547 11.60 -23.97 62.31
N TYR A 548 10.31 -23.70 62.35
CA TYR A 548 9.73 -22.44 62.82
C TYR A 548 9.60 -22.43 64.35
N SER A 549 9.61 -21.23 64.94
CA SER A 549 9.41 -21.05 66.39
C SER A 549 7.99 -21.39 66.86
N ALA A 550 7.01 -21.32 65.95
CA ALA A 550 5.61 -21.66 66.18
C ALA A 550 5.00 -22.29 64.92
N ALA A 551 3.89 -22.99 65.09
CA ALA A 551 3.09 -23.40 63.95
C ALA A 551 2.39 -22.19 63.32
N GLY A 552 2.24 -22.18 62.00
CA GLY A 552 1.64 -21.05 61.32
C GLY A 552 1.59 -21.18 59.80
N THR A 553 1.20 -20.09 59.15
CA THR A 553 1.23 -19.94 57.70
C THR A 553 2.37 -19.02 57.30
N TYR A 554 3.22 -19.49 56.40
CA TYR A 554 4.46 -18.81 55.99
C TYR A 554 4.55 -18.71 54.48
N THR A 555 5.12 -17.60 54.01
CA THR A 555 5.44 -17.38 52.60
C THR A 555 6.90 -17.73 52.36
N VAL A 556 7.13 -18.80 51.61
CA VAL A 556 8.45 -19.30 51.24
C VAL A 556 8.82 -18.74 49.86
N ARG A 557 10.02 -18.17 49.74
CA ARG A 557 10.54 -17.58 48.49
C ARG A 557 11.85 -18.25 48.11
N ILE A 558 11.92 -18.79 46.91
CA ILE A 558 13.11 -19.48 46.40
C ILE A 558 13.71 -18.70 45.23
N THR A 559 15.02 -18.40 45.29
CA THR A 559 15.81 -17.81 44.21
C THR A 559 16.97 -18.72 43.81
N GLY A 560 17.36 -18.71 42.54
CA GLY A 560 18.45 -19.55 42.04
C GLY A 560 17.96 -20.84 41.38
N ASN A 561 18.84 -21.83 41.22
CA ASN A 561 18.55 -23.01 40.42
C ASN A 561 17.80 -24.09 41.23
N LEU A 562 16.55 -24.37 40.84
CA LEU A 562 15.68 -25.38 41.41
C LEU A 562 15.18 -26.34 40.32
N THR A 563 15.84 -27.50 40.17
CA THR A 563 15.33 -28.63 39.37
C THR A 563 15.28 -29.89 40.22
N GLY A 564 14.23 -30.71 40.06
CA GLY A 564 13.97 -31.88 40.91
C GLY A 564 13.00 -31.59 42.06
N TRP A 565 11.75 -31.26 41.73
CA TRP A 565 10.68 -30.99 42.69
C TRP A 565 9.51 -31.95 42.49
N ARG A 566 9.19 -32.80 43.48
CA ARG A 566 8.14 -33.81 43.31
C ARG A 566 7.55 -34.31 44.63
N PHE A 567 6.22 -34.30 44.74
CA PHE A 567 5.55 -34.89 45.91
C PHE A 567 5.27 -36.39 45.80
N VAL A 568 4.85 -36.88 44.63
CA VAL A 568 4.43 -38.29 44.44
C VAL A 568 3.40 -38.76 45.48
N ASN A 569 2.43 -37.89 45.80
CA ASN A 569 1.46 -38.14 46.86
C ASN A 569 2.09 -38.45 48.24
N ALA A 570 3.27 -37.90 48.54
CA ALA A 570 3.99 -38.06 49.80
C ALA A 570 4.45 -36.71 50.37
N GLY A 571 5.29 -36.74 51.41
CA GLY A 571 5.90 -35.54 51.99
C GLY A 571 4.90 -34.56 52.61
N ASP A 572 5.23 -33.28 52.52
CA ASP A 572 4.45 -32.18 53.08
C ASP A 572 3.42 -31.60 52.10
N LYS A 573 2.93 -32.41 51.14
CA LYS A 573 2.04 -31.96 50.05
C LYS A 573 0.80 -31.18 50.49
N LEU A 574 0.21 -31.52 51.64
CA LEU A 574 -0.98 -30.84 52.17
C LEU A 574 -0.65 -29.53 52.90
N LYS A 575 0.62 -29.30 53.21
CA LYS A 575 1.11 -28.06 53.78
C LYS A 575 1.22 -26.96 52.72
N LEU A 576 1.46 -27.29 51.45
CA LEU A 576 1.47 -26.32 50.35
C LEU A 576 0.04 -25.85 50.03
N LEU A 577 -0.21 -24.55 50.20
CA LEU A 577 -1.52 -23.92 50.00
C LEU A 577 -1.63 -23.14 48.70
N ASN A 578 -0.57 -22.44 48.30
CA ASN A 578 -0.63 -21.55 47.14
C ASN A 578 0.71 -21.39 46.43
N ILE A 579 0.67 -21.27 45.10
CA ILE A 579 1.76 -20.74 44.26
C ILE A 579 1.34 -19.37 43.75
N SER A 580 2.06 -18.33 44.17
CA SER A 580 1.77 -16.93 43.81
C SER A 580 2.77 -16.33 42.83
N ALA A 581 3.90 -17.00 42.56
CA ALA A 581 4.80 -16.71 41.45
C ALA A 581 5.60 -17.97 41.09
N TRP A 582 5.77 -18.25 39.80
CA TRP A 582 6.58 -19.38 39.32
C TRP A 582 8.08 -19.08 39.38
N GLY A 583 8.47 -17.87 39.00
CA GLY A 583 9.86 -17.42 38.97
C GLY A 583 10.84 -18.43 38.37
N PRO A 584 11.91 -18.83 39.08
CA PRO A 584 12.91 -19.76 38.57
C PRO A 584 12.47 -21.22 38.57
N PHE A 585 11.26 -21.56 39.05
CA PHE A 585 10.76 -22.93 39.02
C PHE A 585 10.63 -23.40 37.57
N ARG A 586 11.21 -24.59 37.29
CA ARG A 586 11.15 -25.22 35.98
C ARG A 586 10.48 -26.56 36.07
N PHE A 587 9.55 -26.82 35.15
CA PHE A 587 9.14 -28.18 34.91
C PHE A 587 10.26 -28.91 34.16
N GLY A 588 10.64 -30.09 34.63
CA GLY A 588 11.53 -31.01 33.94
C GLY A 588 10.70 -32.11 33.26
N ASN A 589 11.13 -33.37 33.43
CA ASN A 589 10.38 -34.55 32.98
C ASN A 589 10.18 -35.56 34.12
N ASP A 590 10.20 -35.11 35.38
CA ASP A 590 10.15 -35.96 36.57
C ASP A 590 8.74 -36.46 36.92
N ASP A 591 7.71 -35.88 36.28
CA ASP A 591 6.28 -36.15 36.51
C ASP A 591 5.84 -35.88 37.96
N SER A 592 4.54 -35.88 38.26
CA SER A 592 3.95 -35.85 39.61
C SER A 592 4.40 -34.70 40.54
N TYR A 593 4.75 -33.55 39.96
CA TYR A 593 5.28 -32.37 40.66
C TYR A 593 4.46 -31.97 41.89
N PHE A 594 3.16 -31.73 41.71
CA PHE A 594 2.23 -31.32 42.75
C PHE A 594 1.23 -32.42 43.14
N GLN A 595 1.55 -33.69 42.81
CA GLN A 595 0.62 -34.79 43.02
C GLN A 595 0.20 -34.92 44.50
N GLY A 596 -1.11 -34.88 44.74
CA GLY A 596 -1.76 -35.03 46.04
C GLY A 596 -1.73 -33.77 46.90
N ALA A 597 -1.25 -32.63 46.39
CA ALA A 597 -1.32 -31.35 47.07
C ALA A 597 -2.76 -30.82 47.08
N SER A 598 -3.64 -31.47 47.85
CA SER A 598 -5.09 -31.25 47.76
C SER A 598 -5.54 -29.86 48.19
N ASN A 599 -4.71 -29.13 48.95
CA ASN A 599 -4.97 -27.76 49.39
C ASN A 599 -4.41 -26.69 48.44
N LEU A 600 -3.74 -27.09 47.36
CA LEU A 600 -3.07 -26.18 46.44
C LEU A 600 -4.07 -25.33 45.63
N THR A 601 -3.85 -24.03 45.66
CA THR A 601 -4.42 -23.02 44.74
C THR A 601 -3.28 -22.34 43.96
N ILE A 602 -3.57 -21.73 42.82
CA ILE A 602 -2.55 -21.00 42.03
C ILE A 602 -3.08 -19.61 41.68
N THR A 603 -2.32 -18.58 42.06
CA THR A 603 -2.61 -17.16 41.75
C THR A 603 -1.47 -16.49 40.98
N ALA A 604 -0.41 -17.25 40.67
CA ALA A 604 0.71 -16.80 39.85
C ALA A 604 0.25 -16.37 38.45
N THR A 605 0.58 -15.13 38.07
CA THR A 605 0.29 -14.54 36.76
C THR A 605 1.48 -14.60 35.80
N ASP A 606 2.69 -14.80 36.31
CA ASP A 606 3.82 -15.24 35.50
C ASP A 606 3.61 -16.68 35.02
N ARG A 607 4.48 -17.16 34.13
CA ARG A 607 4.42 -18.53 33.62
C ARG A 607 5.68 -19.27 34.02
N PRO A 608 5.58 -20.58 34.31
CA PRO A 608 6.75 -21.40 34.52
C PRO A 608 7.54 -21.54 33.20
N ASP A 609 8.85 -21.65 33.31
CA ASP A 609 9.68 -22.08 32.17
C ASP A 609 9.52 -23.59 32.00
N ILE A 610 8.96 -23.98 30.85
CA ILE A 610 8.69 -25.37 30.46
C ILE A 610 9.55 -25.79 29.27
N THR A 611 10.61 -25.04 28.98
CA THR A 611 11.54 -25.36 27.89
C THR A 611 12.21 -26.70 28.15
N GLY A 612 12.04 -27.65 27.22
CA GLY A 612 12.55 -29.02 27.35
C GLY A 612 11.64 -29.99 28.11
N THR A 613 10.50 -29.52 28.65
CA THR A 613 9.46 -30.40 29.17
C THR A 613 8.74 -31.11 28.03
N THR A 614 8.79 -32.44 28.04
CA THR A 614 8.04 -33.32 27.13
C THR A 614 6.96 -34.10 27.86
N ARG A 615 6.98 -34.18 29.19
CA ARG A 615 5.98 -34.89 30.00
C ARG A 615 5.45 -34.05 31.16
N PHE A 616 4.14 -34.05 31.31
CA PHE A 616 3.41 -33.40 32.41
C PHE A 616 2.63 -34.40 33.26
N ASN A 617 3.09 -35.65 33.33
CA ASN A 617 2.24 -36.71 33.87
C ASN A 617 1.94 -36.47 35.34
N ALA A 618 0.68 -36.57 35.74
CA ALA A 618 0.20 -36.39 37.10
C ALA A 618 0.64 -35.06 37.77
N ALA A 619 1.02 -34.03 37.00
CA ALA A 619 1.59 -32.80 37.53
C ALA A 619 0.69 -32.13 38.58
N PHE A 620 -0.63 -32.19 38.41
CA PHE A 620 -1.65 -31.67 39.32
C PHE A 620 -2.66 -32.74 39.78
N ALA A 621 -2.29 -34.02 39.69
CA ALA A 621 -3.18 -35.10 40.10
C ALA A 621 -3.46 -35.01 41.61
N GLY A 622 -4.73 -35.04 42.02
CA GLY A 622 -5.16 -34.95 43.41
C GLY A 622 -5.12 -33.54 44.00
N CYS A 623 -4.88 -32.51 43.19
CA CYS A 623 -4.99 -31.11 43.61
C CYS A 623 -6.48 -30.71 43.73
N ALA A 624 -7.17 -31.24 44.75
CA ALA A 624 -8.62 -31.12 44.88
C ALA A 624 -9.13 -29.67 44.98
N SER A 625 -8.37 -28.75 45.57
CA SER A 625 -8.73 -27.32 45.71
C SER A 625 -8.38 -26.46 44.49
N LEU A 626 -7.78 -27.05 43.45
CA LEU A 626 -7.36 -26.32 42.26
C LEU A 626 -8.58 -26.01 41.38
N THR A 627 -8.94 -24.73 41.31
CA THR A 627 -10.06 -24.24 40.47
C THR A 627 -9.58 -23.72 39.12
N THR A 628 -8.54 -22.88 39.15
CA THR A 628 -7.96 -22.20 37.99
C THR A 628 -6.45 -22.09 38.12
N ILE A 629 -5.75 -22.07 36.98
CA ILE A 629 -4.36 -21.67 36.83
C ILE A 629 -4.35 -20.44 35.92
N PRO A 630 -3.97 -19.25 36.40
CA PRO A 630 -3.92 -18.05 35.57
C PRO A 630 -2.98 -18.24 34.36
N ASN A 631 -3.38 -17.70 33.20
CA ASN A 631 -2.61 -17.76 31.95
C ASN A 631 -2.25 -19.18 31.46
N LEU A 632 -2.94 -20.23 31.93
CA LEU A 632 -2.70 -21.63 31.53
C LEU A 632 -2.85 -21.83 30.02
N GLU A 633 -3.79 -21.12 29.40
CA GLU A 633 -4.04 -21.14 27.96
C GLU A 633 -2.83 -20.67 27.12
N LYS A 634 -1.87 -19.99 27.77
CA LYS A 634 -0.65 -19.46 27.14
C LYS A 634 0.58 -20.34 27.41
N TRP A 635 0.43 -21.50 28.03
CA TRP A 635 1.54 -22.45 28.20
C TRP A 635 1.88 -23.10 26.86
N ASN A 636 3.17 -23.18 26.53
CA ASN A 636 3.63 -23.75 25.26
C ASN A 636 3.67 -25.29 25.31
N MET A 637 2.54 -25.92 25.01
CA MET A 637 2.38 -27.38 25.03
C MET A 637 2.92 -28.10 23.77
N GLY A 638 3.46 -27.37 22.78
CA GLY A 638 3.77 -27.92 21.46
C GLY A 638 4.86 -29.00 21.41
N ASN A 639 5.71 -29.09 22.45
CA ASN A 639 6.74 -30.13 22.58
C ASN A 639 6.36 -31.24 23.58
N VAL A 640 5.19 -31.14 24.21
CA VAL A 640 4.72 -32.12 25.21
C VAL A 640 4.15 -33.33 24.47
N THR A 641 4.61 -34.52 24.85
CA THR A 641 4.20 -35.80 24.24
C THR A 641 3.26 -36.61 25.13
N SER A 642 3.22 -36.32 26.44
CA SER A 642 2.30 -36.97 27.38
C SER A 642 1.81 -36.02 28.47
N ILE A 643 0.51 -36.07 28.74
CA ILE A 643 -0.18 -35.35 29.83
C ILE A 643 -0.95 -36.34 30.72
N GLU A 644 -0.50 -37.60 30.78
CA GLU A 644 -1.16 -38.69 31.50
C GLU A 644 -1.51 -38.27 32.94
N ARG A 645 -2.76 -38.45 33.37
CA ARG A 645 -3.23 -38.11 34.73
C ARG A 645 -3.05 -36.65 35.16
N MET A 646 -2.74 -35.70 34.26
CA MET A 646 -2.33 -34.34 34.65
C MET A 646 -3.28 -33.67 35.66
N PHE A 647 -4.59 -33.84 35.51
CA PHE A 647 -5.63 -33.30 36.40
C PHE A 647 -6.51 -34.38 37.05
N ARG A 648 -6.00 -35.62 37.14
CA ARG A 648 -6.73 -36.72 37.80
C ARG A 648 -7.11 -36.32 39.23
N ASP A 649 -8.35 -36.51 39.65
CA ASP A 649 -8.90 -36.15 40.97
C ASP A 649 -8.77 -34.66 41.34
N ALA A 650 -8.53 -33.76 40.38
CA ALA A 650 -8.63 -32.31 40.59
C ALA A 650 -10.12 -31.90 40.60
N THR A 651 -10.83 -32.29 41.65
CA THR A 651 -12.31 -32.29 41.70
C THR A 651 -12.98 -30.93 41.44
N GLN A 652 -12.28 -29.82 41.69
CA GLN A 652 -12.78 -28.45 41.49
C GLN A 652 -12.32 -27.79 40.16
N PHE A 653 -11.46 -28.46 39.38
CA PHE A 653 -10.87 -27.88 38.18
C PHE A 653 -11.87 -27.87 37.02
N ASN A 654 -12.08 -26.70 36.39
CA ASN A 654 -13.05 -26.53 35.31
C ASN A 654 -12.65 -25.41 34.31
N GLN A 655 -11.36 -25.25 34.04
CA GLN A 655 -10.86 -24.19 33.17
C GLN A 655 -10.94 -24.57 31.69
N ASN A 656 -11.16 -23.57 30.82
CA ASN A 656 -11.06 -23.71 29.37
C ASN A 656 -9.60 -23.98 28.94
N LEU A 657 -9.39 -25.01 28.11
CA LEU A 657 -8.08 -25.42 27.63
C LEU A 657 -7.97 -25.45 26.09
N ASN A 658 -8.93 -24.88 25.36
CA ASN A 658 -8.99 -24.97 23.91
C ASN A 658 -7.77 -24.38 23.18
N ALA A 659 -7.02 -23.48 23.81
CA ALA A 659 -5.88 -22.82 23.20
C ALA A 659 -4.60 -23.68 23.19
N TRP A 660 -4.60 -24.84 23.86
CA TRP A 660 -3.43 -25.72 23.90
C TRP A 660 -3.15 -26.38 22.56
N ASN A 661 -1.91 -26.25 22.11
CA ASN A 661 -1.39 -27.05 21.01
C ASN A 661 -0.95 -28.43 21.52
N LEU A 662 -1.73 -29.46 21.21
CA LEU A 662 -1.49 -30.85 21.65
C LEU A 662 -1.09 -31.78 20.49
N THR A 663 -0.66 -31.24 19.34
CA THR A 663 -0.35 -32.06 18.16
C THR A 663 0.78 -33.07 18.40
N ALA A 664 1.65 -32.85 19.39
CA ALA A 664 2.72 -33.78 19.75
C ALA A 664 2.31 -34.83 20.79
N VAL A 665 1.15 -34.66 21.44
CA VAL A 665 0.70 -35.54 22.52
C VAL A 665 0.18 -36.86 21.95
N THR A 666 0.71 -37.96 22.47
CA THR A 666 0.30 -39.33 22.08
C THR A 666 -0.44 -40.06 23.20
N ASP A 667 -0.36 -39.56 24.44
CA ASP A 667 -0.91 -40.21 25.63
C ASP A 667 -1.79 -39.25 26.45
N PHE A 668 -3.09 -39.56 26.44
CA PHE A 668 -4.19 -38.84 27.09
C PHE A 668 -4.84 -39.69 28.19
N ARG A 669 -4.14 -40.70 28.72
CA ARG A 669 -4.71 -41.57 29.75
C ARG A 669 -5.07 -40.77 31.01
N GLU A 670 -6.29 -40.97 31.49
CA GLU A 670 -6.77 -40.49 32.79
C GLU A 670 -6.61 -38.98 33.04
N VAL A 671 -6.49 -38.12 32.00
CA VAL A 671 -6.18 -36.68 32.16
C VAL A 671 -7.14 -36.00 33.14
N PHE A 672 -8.44 -36.30 33.03
CA PHE A 672 -9.52 -35.75 33.86
C PHE A 672 -10.23 -36.83 34.68
N ALA A 673 -9.59 -37.98 34.89
CA ALA A 673 -10.15 -39.07 35.70
C ALA A 673 -10.49 -38.56 37.10
N GLY A 674 -11.74 -38.70 37.57
CA GLY A 674 -12.19 -38.23 38.88
C GLY A 674 -12.26 -36.69 39.03
N ALA A 675 -12.02 -35.91 37.97
CA ALA A 675 -12.21 -34.46 37.99
C ALA A 675 -13.71 -34.13 37.89
N THR A 676 -14.42 -34.30 39.01
CA THR A 676 -15.89 -34.38 39.04
C THR A 676 -16.62 -33.16 38.48
N LEU A 677 -16.04 -31.96 38.58
CA LEU A 677 -16.62 -30.72 38.04
C LEU A 677 -16.08 -30.32 36.66
N PHE A 678 -15.16 -31.08 36.09
CA PHE A 678 -14.55 -30.71 34.82
C PHE A 678 -15.55 -30.77 33.67
N ASN A 679 -15.76 -29.61 33.04
CA ASN A 679 -16.51 -29.40 31.81
C ASN A 679 -15.91 -28.24 31.00
N GLY A 680 -14.60 -27.99 31.17
CA GLY A 680 -13.88 -26.93 30.48
C GLY A 680 -13.78 -27.23 28.99
N ASN A 681 -13.82 -26.19 28.15
CA ASN A 681 -13.83 -26.37 26.70
C ASN A 681 -12.49 -26.97 26.19
N ILE A 682 -12.61 -28.08 25.47
CA ILE A 682 -11.53 -28.85 24.82
C ILE A 682 -11.91 -29.29 23.39
N SER A 683 -12.98 -28.72 22.83
CA SER A 683 -13.55 -29.10 21.52
C SER A 683 -12.58 -28.89 20.35
N ALA A 684 -11.61 -27.99 20.50
CA ALA A 684 -10.65 -27.60 19.47
C ALA A 684 -9.28 -28.29 19.61
N TRP A 685 -9.13 -29.23 20.56
CA TRP A 685 -7.91 -30.01 20.67
C TRP A 685 -7.67 -30.85 19.41
N ASP A 686 -6.49 -30.71 18.81
CA ASP A 686 -6.00 -31.65 17.81
C ASP A 686 -5.43 -32.88 18.52
N VAL A 687 -6.21 -33.95 18.53
CA VAL A 687 -5.87 -35.25 19.13
C VAL A 687 -5.46 -36.29 18.08
N SER A 688 -5.18 -35.89 16.84
CA SER A 688 -4.95 -36.80 15.70
C SER A 688 -3.74 -37.72 15.86
N ASN A 689 -2.75 -37.33 16.67
CA ASN A 689 -1.59 -38.16 17.02
C ASN A 689 -1.79 -38.94 18.34
N GLY A 690 -2.93 -38.75 19.02
CA GLY A 690 -3.28 -39.47 20.24
C GLY A 690 -3.48 -40.96 19.98
N THR A 691 -2.80 -41.80 20.76
CA THR A 691 -2.89 -43.27 20.67
C THR A 691 -3.62 -43.88 21.86
N LEU A 692 -3.46 -43.30 23.06
CA LEU A 692 -4.01 -43.84 24.31
C LEU A 692 -4.96 -42.83 24.99
N PHE A 693 -6.22 -43.21 25.17
CA PHE A 693 -7.25 -42.37 25.83
C PHE A 693 -7.90 -43.06 27.04
N ASN A 694 -7.26 -44.09 27.58
CA ASN A 694 -7.83 -44.93 28.64
C ASN A 694 -8.27 -44.08 29.83
N GLY A 695 -9.54 -44.22 30.22
CA GLY A 695 -10.11 -43.51 31.37
C GLY A 695 -10.00 -41.99 31.31
N MET A 696 -9.82 -41.35 30.16
CA MET A 696 -9.60 -39.89 30.07
C MET A 696 -10.62 -39.07 30.86
N PHE A 697 -11.89 -39.49 30.87
CA PHE A 697 -13.01 -38.86 31.57
C PHE A 697 -13.68 -39.78 32.60
N ILE A 698 -13.01 -40.84 33.05
CA ILE A 698 -13.58 -41.76 34.05
C ILE A 698 -14.03 -40.97 35.28
N ASP A 699 -15.28 -41.15 35.71
CA ASP A 699 -15.91 -40.43 36.84
C ASP A 699 -15.85 -38.89 36.77
N ALA A 700 -15.60 -38.29 35.59
CA ALA A 700 -15.74 -36.85 35.36
C ALA A 700 -17.23 -36.47 35.24
N LEU A 701 -17.92 -36.44 36.39
CA LEU A 701 -19.39 -36.43 36.47
C LEU A 701 -20.08 -35.33 35.64
N ALA A 702 -19.47 -34.14 35.56
CA ALA A 702 -20.02 -32.97 34.86
C ALA A 702 -19.63 -32.85 33.38
N PHE A 703 -18.72 -33.69 32.89
CA PHE A 703 -18.17 -33.53 31.54
C PHE A 703 -19.25 -33.76 30.46
N ASN A 704 -19.47 -32.73 29.64
CA ASN A 704 -20.43 -32.77 28.53
C ASN A 704 -20.06 -31.79 27.41
N GLN A 705 -18.77 -31.64 27.10
CA GLN A 705 -18.32 -30.84 25.96
C GLN A 705 -18.50 -31.59 24.64
N ASP A 706 -18.77 -30.85 23.57
CA ASP A 706 -18.82 -31.43 22.22
C ASP A 706 -17.41 -31.73 21.71
N ILE A 707 -17.14 -33.01 21.49
CA ILE A 707 -15.87 -33.56 21.02
C ILE A 707 -16.09 -34.40 19.74
N SER A 708 -17.21 -34.21 19.05
CA SER A 708 -17.52 -34.94 17.81
C SER A 708 -16.50 -34.65 16.70
N SER A 709 -15.82 -33.51 16.76
CA SER A 709 -14.79 -33.07 15.80
C SER A 709 -13.43 -33.77 15.98
N TRP A 710 -13.22 -34.51 17.08
CA TRP A 710 -11.94 -35.15 17.35
C TRP A 710 -11.61 -36.24 16.33
N ASN A 711 -10.38 -36.18 15.79
CA ASN A 711 -9.86 -37.23 14.92
C ASN A 711 -9.18 -38.32 15.77
N LEU A 712 -9.84 -39.48 15.89
CA LEU A 712 -9.32 -40.64 16.63
C LEU A 712 -8.73 -41.73 15.73
N SER A 713 -8.40 -41.43 14.47
CA SER A 713 -7.88 -42.44 13.53
C SER A 713 -6.59 -43.11 14.00
N SER A 714 -5.83 -42.50 14.91
CA SER A 714 -4.59 -43.06 15.47
C SER A 714 -4.80 -43.75 16.84
N ALA A 715 -6.01 -43.67 17.40
CA ALA A 715 -6.31 -44.26 18.69
C ALA A 715 -6.25 -45.79 18.62
N THR A 716 -5.55 -46.39 19.58
CA THR A 716 -5.46 -47.85 19.74
C THR A 716 -6.17 -48.35 20.98
N SER A 717 -6.55 -47.45 21.90
CA SER A 717 -7.29 -47.83 23.11
C SER A 717 -8.12 -46.67 23.67
N LEU A 718 -9.43 -46.94 23.83
CA LEU A 718 -10.43 -46.06 24.45
C LEU A 718 -11.02 -46.68 25.74
N MET A 719 -10.30 -47.62 26.36
CA MET A 719 -10.80 -48.41 27.49
C MET A 719 -11.30 -47.50 28.62
N ALA A 720 -12.56 -47.71 29.03
CA ALA A 720 -13.20 -46.98 30.13
C ALA A 720 -13.23 -45.44 29.99
N MET A 721 -13.04 -44.89 28.78
CA MET A 721 -12.89 -43.44 28.55
C MET A 721 -14.01 -42.60 29.19
N PHE A 722 -15.26 -43.09 29.15
CA PHE A 722 -16.45 -42.44 29.72
C PHE A 722 -17.10 -43.22 30.87
N GLN A 723 -16.39 -44.17 31.49
CA GLN A 723 -16.96 -44.93 32.60
C GLN A 723 -17.33 -43.97 33.74
N GLY A 724 -18.59 -43.95 34.16
CA GLY A 724 -19.05 -43.07 35.24
C GLY A 724 -19.23 -41.58 34.86
N THR A 725 -19.02 -41.19 33.60
CA THR A 725 -19.22 -39.82 33.10
C THR A 725 -20.72 -39.51 32.90
N ARG A 726 -21.45 -39.27 34.00
CA ARG A 726 -22.93 -39.26 34.02
C ARG A 726 -23.60 -38.21 33.13
N ALA A 727 -22.98 -37.04 32.96
CA ALA A 727 -23.57 -35.94 32.18
C ALA A 727 -23.36 -36.06 30.66
N PHE A 728 -22.44 -36.91 30.21
CA PHE A 728 -22.02 -36.94 28.82
C PHE A 728 -23.12 -37.47 27.90
N ASN A 729 -23.54 -36.65 26.93
CA ASN A 729 -24.64 -36.97 26.01
C ASN A 729 -24.42 -36.47 24.57
N LYS A 730 -23.15 -36.43 24.11
CA LYS A 730 -22.80 -35.92 22.78
C LYS A 730 -22.78 -37.00 21.70
N ASN A 731 -23.03 -36.58 20.47
CA ASN A 731 -23.00 -37.43 19.29
C ASN A 731 -21.55 -37.72 18.90
N LEU A 732 -21.19 -39.00 18.75
CA LEU A 732 -19.85 -39.46 18.40
C LEU A 732 -19.79 -40.21 17.05
N ASN A 733 -20.85 -40.15 16.24
CA ASN A 733 -20.94 -40.91 14.97
C ASN A 733 -19.84 -40.56 13.96
N SER A 734 -19.18 -39.40 14.10
CA SER A 734 -18.07 -38.95 13.26
C SER A 734 -16.71 -39.54 13.65
N TRP A 735 -16.60 -40.24 14.79
CA TRP A 735 -15.35 -40.82 15.23
C TRP A 735 -14.95 -42.03 14.37
N ASN A 736 -13.73 -41.99 13.82
CA ASN A 736 -13.11 -43.17 13.22
C ASN A 736 -12.36 -43.96 14.29
N VAL A 737 -12.89 -45.14 14.65
CA VAL A 737 -12.34 -46.03 15.69
C VAL A 737 -11.83 -47.36 15.11
N ALA A 738 -11.50 -47.42 13.81
CA ALA A 738 -11.12 -48.67 13.15
C ALA A 738 -9.82 -49.32 13.69
N ASN A 739 -8.99 -48.55 14.39
CA ASN A 739 -7.72 -49.00 14.98
C ASN A 739 -7.81 -49.37 16.46
N VAL A 740 -9.00 -49.26 17.06
CA VAL A 740 -9.33 -49.67 18.44
C VAL A 740 -9.88 -51.09 18.42
#